data_AF-A0A961K5J3-F1
#
_entry.id   AF-A0A961K5J3-F1
#
_cell.length_a   1.000
_cell.length_b   1.000
_cell.length_c   1.000
_cell.angle_alpha   90.00
_cell.angle_beta   90.00
_cell.angle_gamma   90.00
#
_symmetry.space_group_name_H-M   'P 1'
#
loop_
_entity.id
_entity.type
_entity.pdbx_description
1 polymer ?
#
loop_
_entity_poly.entity_id
_entity_poly.type
_entity_poly.pdbx_seq_one_letter_code
_entity_poly.pdbx_strand_id
1 'polypeptide(L)'
;MATGRIDRSAAGTEHQSRRLFIPSLTFRRDRRLRRIVELAGWELSVFGRPRPTDTVGIWGAAGTAARAHRLADRTGAQKLYLEDAFLRSVRPGRDGEPTMGLVFDRTGLHFDATRPSDLETLLATHPLDDSALLTRARHAAEHMVTAHLSKYNDFDPALPLPDAPFVLIVDQTAGDASLMGAGRERFHEMLATAAEEHPGMAIVVKSHPETAAGHRPGHFGAQDASPLVTLVDGPVDPWALLARAAAVYTVSSGLGFEAILAGHKPRVFGTPWYAGWGLTLDEEVFPRRGRRLTRTQAFAAAMLLYPTWYDPYHDALCGPEQVLSALEAQARAWREDREGYVAAGMSGWKRGPLTRFFGAGPMAFRDGPAALAEAQKTGRRLMVWASKADSLGDTGDMPLLRVEDGFLRSRGLGAALTAPLSLVRDDLGIYYDPTAESRLERLIAASARLPEGARARADRLVEGLTRARLTKYNLAGNVPDLPEGHRILVPGQVEDDASIRLGCGGIATNLGLLEATRAANPHAVIVYKPHPDVEAGLRAGAVPAEQLAGRADVVAEAADPVALIEAVDEVWTLTSLLGFEALIRGRKVTCLGAPFYAGWGLTRDLGPVPRRRWARPDVTALAHAVLIAYPRYHDPVTDTPCPVELVADRLAAGVTASTGARTRLMAQAQGLTAGRFGPWWRVRRR
;
A
#
# COMPACT_ATOMS: atom_id res chain seq x y z
N MET A 1 11.80 -19.51 -8.88
CA MET A 1 12.97 -20.23 -9.42
C MET A 1 12.65 -20.69 -10.83
N ALA A 2 13.56 -20.39 -11.76
CA ALA A 2 13.72 -20.86 -13.14
C ALA A 2 14.14 -19.67 -14.01
N THR A 3 15.32 -19.13 -13.74
CA THR A 3 16.02 -18.18 -14.60
C THR A 3 16.50 -18.92 -15.85
N GLY A 4 15.70 -18.89 -16.92
CA GLY A 4 16.14 -19.33 -18.23
C GLY A 4 17.15 -18.33 -18.79
N ARG A 5 18.43 -18.68 -18.75
CA ARG A 5 19.48 -18.04 -19.56
C ARG A 5 19.13 -18.27 -21.03
N ILE A 6 18.77 -17.20 -21.73
CA ILE A 6 18.73 -17.21 -23.20
C ILE A 6 20.17 -17.12 -23.67
N ASP A 7 20.68 -18.22 -24.19
CA ASP A 7 21.94 -18.29 -24.90
C ASP A 7 21.83 -17.47 -26.20
N ARG A 8 22.77 -16.54 -26.42
CA ARG A 8 22.83 -15.71 -27.64
C ARG A 8 24.23 -15.79 -28.23
N SER A 9 24.47 -16.87 -28.97
CA SER A 9 25.50 -16.87 -30.01
C SER A 9 24.82 -16.99 -31.38
N ALA A 10 24.63 -15.85 -32.05
CA ALA A 10 24.47 -15.79 -33.51
C ALA A 10 25.07 -14.47 -34.00
N ALA A 11 25.96 -14.57 -34.98
CA ALA A 11 26.90 -13.57 -35.43
C ALA A 11 26.28 -12.52 -36.37
N GLY A 12 26.87 -11.31 -36.38
CA GLY A 12 26.79 -10.38 -37.50
C GLY A 12 25.87 -9.16 -37.35
N THR A 13 26.03 -8.35 -36.30
CA THR A 13 25.57 -6.94 -36.28
C THR A 13 26.61 -6.10 -35.55
N GLU A 14 27.05 -4.99 -36.14
CA GLU A 14 27.91 -3.99 -35.48
C GLU A 14 27.43 -3.77 -34.04
N HIS A 15 28.33 -3.91 -33.06
CA HIS A 15 27.98 -3.77 -31.65
C HIS A 15 27.47 -2.36 -31.38
N GLN A 16 26.14 -2.22 -31.35
CA GLN A 16 25.50 -0.99 -30.99
C GLN A 16 25.87 -0.64 -29.54
N SER A 17 26.44 0.55 -29.36
CA SER A 17 26.87 1.05 -28.06
C SER A 17 25.66 1.19 -27.13
N ARG A 18 25.78 0.69 -25.89
CA ARG A 18 24.79 0.92 -24.83
C ARG A 18 24.92 2.30 -24.18
N ARG A 19 25.78 3.17 -24.72
CA ARG A 19 25.98 4.52 -24.22
C ARG A 19 24.78 5.42 -24.59
N LEU A 20 24.13 5.94 -23.57
CA LEU A 20 23.00 6.88 -23.69
C LEU A 20 23.44 8.29 -23.27
N PHE A 21 23.49 9.18 -24.24
CA PHE A 21 23.86 10.57 -24.05
C PHE A 21 22.63 11.43 -23.77
N ILE A 22 22.49 11.97 -22.55
CA ILE A 22 21.39 12.88 -22.20
C ILE A 22 21.96 14.25 -21.80
N PRO A 23 21.80 15.30 -22.62
CA PRO A 23 22.33 16.64 -22.33
C PRO A 23 21.48 17.39 -21.29
N SER A 24 21.21 16.75 -20.15
CA SER A 24 20.37 17.28 -19.07
C SER A 24 21.08 17.14 -17.72
N LEU A 25 21.25 18.26 -17.01
CA LEU A 25 21.81 18.24 -15.66
C LEU A 25 20.86 17.57 -14.64
N THR A 26 19.57 17.46 -14.94
CA THR A 26 18.60 16.72 -14.12
C THR A 26 19.02 15.26 -14.00
N PHE A 27 19.36 14.62 -15.12
CA PHE A 27 19.89 13.24 -15.15
C PHE A 27 21.24 13.09 -14.48
N ARG A 28 21.95 14.16 -14.14
CA ARG A 28 23.15 14.07 -13.29
C ARG A 28 22.80 14.12 -11.80
N ARG A 29 21.83 14.95 -11.44
CA ARG A 29 21.49 15.27 -10.04
C ARG A 29 20.51 14.27 -9.45
N ASP A 30 19.51 13.88 -10.21
CA ASP A 30 18.49 12.93 -9.81
C ASP A 30 19.10 11.52 -9.75
N ARG A 31 19.14 10.93 -8.55
CA ARG A 31 19.66 9.57 -8.35
C ARG A 31 18.70 8.53 -8.90
N ARG A 32 17.39 8.77 -8.82
CA ARG A 32 16.36 7.84 -9.26
C ARG A 32 16.39 7.69 -10.77
N LEU A 33 16.35 8.79 -11.51
CA LEU A 33 16.37 8.75 -12.97
C LEU A 33 17.60 8.04 -13.52
N ARG A 34 18.79 8.32 -12.96
CA ARG A 34 20.03 7.62 -13.32
C ARG A 34 19.91 6.13 -13.13
N ARG A 35 19.38 5.74 -11.96
CA ARG A 35 19.32 4.35 -11.59
C ARG A 35 18.38 3.55 -12.48
N ILE A 36 17.23 4.12 -12.85
CA ILE A 36 16.31 3.51 -13.82
C ILE A 36 16.99 3.32 -15.17
N VAL A 37 17.72 4.34 -15.67
CA VAL A 37 18.46 4.27 -16.94
C VAL A 37 19.54 3.18 -16.91
N GLU A 38 20.32 3.12 -15.83
CA GLU A 38 21.36 2.10 -15.63
C GLU A 38 20.77 0.69 -15.58
N LEU A 39 19.70 0.50 -14.82
CA LEU A 39 19.02 -0.80 -14.69
C LEU A 39 18.32 -1.23 -15.98
N ALA A 40 17.87 -0.28 -16.81
CA ALA A 40 17.39 -0.53 -18.17
C ALA A 40 18.52 -0.94 -19.14
N GLY A 41 19.78 -1.00 -18.66
CA GLY A 41 20.93 -1.47 -19.42
C GLY A 41 21.56 -0.40 -20.30
N TRP A 42 21.45 0.88 -19.92
CA TRP A 42 22.09 2.01 -20.59
C TRP A 42 23.24 2.57 -19.76
N GLU A 43 24.34 2.91 -20.42
CA GLU A 43 25.46 3.63 -19.81
C GLU A 43 25.25 5.14 -19.98
N LEU A 44 24.79 5.80 -18.92
CA LEU A 44 24.45 7.22 -18.97
C LEU A 44 25.69 8.10 -19.13
N SER A 45 25.64 9.01 -20.10
CA SER A 45 26.63 10.07 -20.31
C SER A 45 25.94 11.42 -20.41
N VAL A 46 26.34 12.39 -19.58
CA VAL A 46 25.78 13.76 -19.60
C VAL A 46 26.75 14.75 -20.27
N PHE A 47 28.01 14.37 -20.42
CA PHE A 47 29.08 15.21 -20.96
C PHE A 47 29.84 14.53 -22.10
N GLY A 48 30.38 15.33 -23.02
CA GLY A 48 31.12 14.87 -24.19
C GLY A 48 30.32 15.01 -25.49
N ARG A 49 30.77 14.30 -26.53
CA ARG A 49 30.09 14.21 -27.84
C ARG A 49 29.69 12.76 -28.12
N PRO A 50 28.42 12.49 -28.49
CA PRO A 50 28.00 11.16 -28.90
C PRO A 50 28.62 10.80 -30.26
N ARG A 51 28.90 9.51 -30.45
CA ARG A 51 29.32 8.90 -31.72
C ARG A 51 28.09 8.44 -32.52
N PRO A 52 28.20 8.18 -33.84
CA PRO A 52 27.09 7.63 -34.62
C PRO A 52 26.51 6.32 -34.07
N THR A 53 27.35 5.50 -33.41
CA THR A 53 26.95 4.24 -32.78
C THR A 53 26.28 4.41 -31.42
N ASP A 54 26.34 5.61 -30.82
CA ASP A 54 25.73 5.93 -29.53
C ASP A 54 24.25 6.31 -29.69
N THR A 55 23.55 6.43 -28.56
CA THR A 55 22.15 6.90 -28.51
C THR A 55 22.07 8.25 -27.81
N VAL A 56 21.25 9.17 -28.30
CA VAL A 56 20.93 10.45 -27.67
C VAL A 56 19.53 10.40 -27.09
N GLY A 57 19.43 10.61 -25.77
CA GLY A 57 18.16 10.65 -25.07
C GLY A 57 17.48 12.02 -25.17
N ILE A 58 16.19 12.01 -25.50
CA ILE A 58 15.34 13.17 -25.74
C ILE A 58 14.22 13.13 -24.70
N TRP A 59 14.27 14.03 -23.72
CA TRP A 59 13.23 14.11 -22.68
C TRP A 59 12.06 14.98 -23.13
N GLY A 60 10.89 14.37 -23.32
CA GLY A 60 9.67 15.03 -23.74
C GLY A 60 9.83 15.88 -25.00
N ALA A 61 9.00 16.93 -25.13
CA ALA A 61 9.06 17.89 -26.23
C ALA A 61 9.41 19.34 -25.79
N ALA A 62 9.95 19.52 -24.58
CA ALA A 62 10.33 20.84 -24.06
C ALA A 62 11.58 21.41 -24.75
N GLY A 63 11.97 22.67 -24.44
CA GLY A 63 13.09 23.36 -25.09
C GLY A 63 14.45 22.63 -25.05
N THR A 64 14.68 21.77 -24.04
CA THR A 64 15.86 20.88 -23.97
C THR A 64 15.83 19.77 -25.01
N ALA A 65 14.65 19.30 -25.43
CA ALA A 65 14.48 18.30 -26.48
C ALA A 65 15.00 18.80 -27.82
N ALA A 66 14.75 20.07 -28.18
CA ALA A 66 15.26 20.66 -29.42
C ALA A 66 16.80 20.64 -29.51
N ARG A 67 17.49 20.82 -28.36
CA ARG A 67 18.95 20.67 -28.29
C ARG A 67 19.40 19.23 -28.48
N ALA A 68 18.70 18.27 -27.87
CA ALA A 68 19.00 16.84 -28.00
C ALA A 68 18.76 16.35 -29.45
N HIS A 69 17.68 16.79 -30.09
CA HIS A 69 17.42 16.54 -31.52
C HIS A 69 18.59 17.03 -32.39
N ARG A 70 18.95 18.31 -32.29
CA ARG A 70 20.08 18.86 -33.06
C ARG A 70 21.39 18.12 -32.81
N LEU A 71 21.60 17.63 -31.58
CA LEU A 71 22.79 16.86 -31.25
C LEU A 71 22.79 15.50 -31.94
N ALA A 72 21.68 14.77 -31.89
CA ALA A 72 21.51 13.50 -32.58
C ALA A 72 21.71 13.68 -34.10
N ASP A 73 21.03 14.65 -34.70
CA ASP A 73 21.08 14.92 -36.15
C ASP A 73 22.49 15.28 -36.62
N ARG A 74 23.24 16.07 -35.84
CA ARG A 74 24.62 16.45 -36.18
C ARG A 74 25.64 15.32 -36.05
N THR A 75 25.36 14.33 -35.20
CA THR A 75 26.32 13.25 -34.89
C THR A 75 25.95 11.93 -35.55
N GLY A 76 24.76 11.83 -36.15
CA GLY A 76 24.22 10.57 -36.68
C GLY A 76 23.82 9.56 -35.61
N ALA A 77 23.83 9.96 -34.33
CA ALA A 77 23.46 9.10 -33.22
C ALA A 77 21.96 8.77 -33.23
N GLN A 78 21.60 7.59 -32.75
CA GLN A 78 20.19 7.18 -32.67
C GLN A 78 19.44 8.01 -31.63
N LYS A 79 18.12 8.18 -31.84
CA LYS A 79 17.25 8.90 -30.91
C LYS A 79 16.55 7.90 -29.99
N LEU A 80 16.47 8.24 -28.71
CA LEU A 80 15.64 7.55 -27.72
C LEU A 80 14.82 8.61 -27.00
N TYR A 81 13.50 8.51 -27.06
CA TYR A 81 12.59 9.40 -26.39
C TYR A 81 12.31 8.88 -24.98
N LEU A 82 12.42 9.77 -24.00
CA LEU A 82 12.17 9.48 -22.59
C LEU A 82 11.05 10.37 -22.09
N GLU A 83 10.18 9.79 -21.28
CA GLU A 83 9.14 10.49 -20.54
C GLU A 83 8.90 9.79 -19.21
N ASP A 84 8.21 10.48 -18.31
CA ASP A 84 7.66 9.83 -17.11
C ASP A 84 6.66 8.73 -17.53
N ALA A 85 6.68 7.61 -16.82
CA ALA A 85 5.64 6.60 -16.96
C ALA A 85 4.26 7.13 -16.48
N PHE A 86 3.20 6.42 -16.87
CA PHE A 86 1.82 6.88 -16.64
C PHE A 86 1.41 6.96 -15.15
N LEU A 87 2.05 6.17 -14.29
CA LEU A 87 2.00 6.33 -12.82
C LEU A 87 3.34 6.91 -12.37
N ARG A 88 3.33 8.01 -11.63
CA ARG A 88 4.57 8.74 -11.37
C ARG A 88 4.94 8.78 -9.91
N SER A 89 4.10 9.35 -9.06
CA SER A 89 4.46 9.73 -7.68
C SER A 89 3.21 10.17 -6.89
N VAL A 90 3.36 10.50 -5.60
CA VAL A 90 2.29 11.14 -4.83
C VAL A 90 2.09 12.57 -5.31
N ARG A 91 3.09 13.45 -5.24
CA ARG A 91 2.96 14.83 -5.75
C ARG A 91 3.56 15.00 -7.14
N PRO A 92 3.22 16.08 -7.86
CA PRO A 92 3.86 16.45 -9.12
C PRO A 92 5.40 16.46 -9.08
N GLY A 93 6.01 16.20 -10.23
CA GLY A 93 7.48 16.20 -10.35
C GLY A 93 8.13 17.54 -10.06
N ARG A 94 7.39 18.63 -10.27
CA ARG A 94 7.84 19.98 -9.95
C ARG A 94 7.93 20.26 -8.45
N ASP A 95 7.32 19.42 -7.62
CA ASP A 95 7.48 19.42 -6.17
C ASP A 95 8.71 18.61 -5.71
N GLY A 96 9.54 18.16 -6.66
CA GLY A 96 10.78 17.43 -6.41
C GLY A 96 10.60 15.94 -6.13
N GLU A 97 9.40 15.40 -6.38
CA GLU A 97 9.12 13.99 -6.11
C GLU A 97 9.69 13.08 -7.21
N PRO A 98 10.42 12.00 -6.86
CA PRO A 98 11.03 11.10 -7.83
C PRO A 98 9.98 10.24 -8.55
N THR A 99 10.26 9.90 -9.81
CA THR A 99 9.39 9.01 -10.61
C THR A 99 9.54 7.53 -10.23
N MET A 100 8.46 6.77 -10.42
CA MET A 100 8.41 5.31 -10.25
C MET A 100 8.67 4.53 -11.55
N GLY A 101 8.79 5.20 -12.68
CA GLY A 101 9.05 4.54 -13.96
C GLY A 101 9.31 5.52 -15.09
N LEU A 102 9.91 5.01 -16.16
CA LEU A 102 10.19 5.76 -17.38
C LEU A 102 9.67 4.98 -18.59
N VAL A 103 9.27 5.72 -19.61
CA VAL A 103 9.10 5.15 -20.96
C VAL A 103 10.38 5.38 -21.77
N PHE A 104 10.76 4.38 -22.56
CA PHE A 104 11.91 4.43 -23.45
C PHE A 104 11.42 4.08 -24.86
N ASP A 105 11.18 5.09 -25.69
CA ASP A 105 10.62 4.90 -27.03
C ASP A 105 11.67 5.19 -28.10
N ARG A 106 11.89 4.26 -29.01
CA ARG A 106 12.90 4.35 -30.08
C ARG A 106 12.34 5.01 -31.35
N THR A 107 11.03 5.11 -31.46
CA THR A 107 10.35 5.56 -32.68
C THR A 107 9.85 7.00 -32.54
N GLY A 108 9.18 7.35 -31.45
CA GLY A 108 8.57 8.67 -31.26
C GLY A 108 7.99 8.88 -29.85
N LEU A 109 7.49 10.09 -29.56
CA LEU A 109 6.78 10.31 -28.29
C LEU A 109 5.36 9.72 -28.40
N HIS A 110 4.93 8.98 -27.38
CA HIS A 110 3.61 8.33 -27.37
C HIS A 110 2.42 9.30 -27.57
N PHE A 111 2.56 10.56 -27.15
CA PHE A 111 1.55 11.60 -27.33
C PHE A 111 1.64 12.35 -28.68
N ASP A 112 2.66 12.09 -29.50
CA ASP A 112 2.81 12.71 -30.82
C ASP A 112 2.20 11.81 -31.90
N ALA A 113 0.94 12.08 -32.27
CA ALA A 113 0.25 11.31 -33.31
C ALA A 113 0.71 11.63 -34.74
N THR A 114 1.58 12.62 -34.96
CA THR A 114 2.06 12.95 -36.32
C THR A 114 3.00 11.88 -36.88
N ARG A 115 3.61 11.09 -36.00
CA ARG A 115 4.52 9.98 -36.33
C ARG A 115 4.20 8.74 -35.50
N PRO A 116 4.67 7.55 -35.90
CA PRO A 116 4.53 6.36 -35.08
C PRO A 116 5.30 6.48 -33.75
N SER A 117 4.86 5.71 -32.75
CA SER A 117 5.59 5.45 -31.50
C SER A 117 5.68 3.95 -31.26
N ASP A 118 6.56 3.51 -30.37
CA ASP A 118 6.64 2.10 -29.96
C ASP A 118 5.32 1.68 -29.29
N LEU A 119 4.67 2.56 -28.53
CA LEU A 119 3.33 2.30 -27.97
C LEU A 119 2.26 2.14 -29.05
N GLU A 120 2.22 3.02 -30.06
CA GLU A 120 1.29 2.89 -31.19
C GLU A 120 1.51 1.58 -31.94
N THR A 121 2.77 1.20 -32.16
CA THR A 121 3.15 -0.07 -32.79
C THR A 121 2.69 -1.26 -31.96
N LEU A 122 2.91 -1.20 -30.64
CA LEU A 122 2.50 -2.25 -29.70
C LEU A 122 0.98 -2.45 -29.72
N LEU A 123 0.22 -1.36 -29.64
CA LEU A 123 -1.25 -1.39 -29.70
C LEU A 123 -1.76 -1.94 -31.04
N ALA A 124 -1.13 -1.56 -32.14
CA ALA A 124 -1.51 -2.02 -33.48
C ALA A 124 -1.20 -3.50 -33.74
N THR A 125 -0.05 -3.99 -33.28
CA THR A 125 0.55 -5.25 -33.79
C THR A 125 0.69 -6.37 -32.77
N HIS A 126 0.75 -6.07 -31.47
CA HIS A 126 0.91 -7.12 -30.45
C HIS A 126 -0.38 -7.96 -30.33
N PRO A 127 -0.31 -9.30 -30.21
CA PRO A 127 -1.51 -10.14 -30.15
C PRO A 127 -2.53 -9.71 -29.09
N LEU A 128 -2.06 -9.46 -27.85
CA LEU A 128 -2.90 -8.99 -26.72
C LEU A 128 -4.09 -9.93 -26.44
N ASP A 129 -3.86 -11.24 -26.56
CA ASP A 129 -4.82 -12.33 -26.38
C ASP A 129 -4.38 -13.36 -25.31
N ASP A 130 -3.15 -13.25 -24.80
CA ASP A 130 -2.65 -14.07 -23.69
C ASP A 130 -3.48 -13.86 -22.41
N SER A 131 -4.09 -14.94 -21.91
CA SER A 131 -4.98 -14.88 -20.76
C SER A 131 -4.28 -14.44 -19.48
N ALA A 132 -3.02 -14.82 -19.26
CA ALA A 132 -2.28 -14.45 -18.06
C ALA A 132 -1.96 -12.94 -18.05
N LEU A 133 -1.56 -12.39 -19.19
CA LEU A 133 -1.34 -10.96 -19.40
C LEU A 133 -2.63 -10.17 -19.18
N LEU A 134 -3.74 -10.61 -19.77
CA LEU A 134 -5.03 -9.92 -19.65
C LEU A 134 -5.62 -10.00 -18.24
N THR A 135 -5.42 -11.12 -17.52
CA THR A 135 -5.79 -11.23 -16.11
C THR A 135 -4.96 -10.29 -15.25
N ARG A 136 -3.63 -10.24 -15.45
CA ARG A 136 -2.76 -9.27 -14.76
C ARG A 136 -3.19 -7.82 -15.02
N ALA A 137 -3.45 -7.48 -16.29
CA ALA A 137 -3.90 -6.14 -16.66
C ALA A 137 -5.22 -5.76 -16.00
N ARG A 138 -6.18 -6.69 -15.92
CA ARG A 138 -7.47 -6.46 -15.25
C ARG A 138 -7.29 -6.23 -13.75
N HIS A 139 -6.51 -7.09 -13.09
CA HIS A 139 -6.23 -6.96 -11.66
C HIS A 139 -5.49 -5.65 -11.33
N ALA A 140 -4.50 -5.28 -12.14
CA ALA A 140 -3.75 -4.04 -11.95
C ALA A 140 -4.61 -2.79 -12.21
N ALA A 141 -5.49 -2.81 -13.22
CA ALA A 141 -6.44 -1.73 -13.47
C ALA A 141 -7.44 -1.58 -12.30
N GLU A 142 -7.99 -2.70 -11.80
CA GLU A 142 -8.91 -2.70 -10.67
C GLU A 142 -8.23 -2.23 -9.36
N HIS A 143 -6.97 -2.62 -9.14
CA HIS A 143 -6.17 -2.13 -8.03
C HIS A 143 -5.93 -0.61 -8.14
N MET A 144 -5.57 -0.12 -9.33
CA MET A 144 -5.39 1.31 -9.58
C MET A 144 -6.66 2.11 -9.24
N VAL A 145 -7.83 1.66 -9.68
CA VAL A 145 -9.11 2.32 -9.37
C VAL A 145 -9.45 2.24 -7.88
N THR A 146 -9.37 1.04 -7.28
CA THR A 146 -9.79 0.81 -5.89
C THR A 146 -8.88 1.50 -4.87
N ALA A 147 -7.58 1.59 -5.16
CA ALA A 147 -6.62 2.33 -4.33
C ALA A 147 -6.67 3.85 -4.57
N HIS A 148 -7.53 4.31 -5.48
CA HIS A 148 -7.62 5.68 -5.96
C HIS A 148 -6.24 6.18 -6.40
N LEU A 149 -5.63 5.50 -7.39
CA LEU A 149 -4.32 5.86 -7.93
C LEU A 149 -4.43 6.46 -9.32
N SER A 150 -3.73 7.57 -9.55
CA SER A 150 -3.60 8.28 -10.82
C SER A 150 -2.13 8.64 -11.06
N LYS A 151 -1.81 9.40 -12.10
CA LYS A 151 -0.42 9.87 -12.37
C LYS A 151 0.20 10.54 -11.15
N TYR A 152 -0.57 11.39 -10.49
CA TYR A 152 -0.27 12.03 -9.21
C TYR A 152 -1.37 11.67 -8.21
N ASN A 153 -1.02 11.49 -6.95
CA ASN A 153 -1.87 10.89 -5.91
C ASN A 153 -2.04 11.78 -4.67
N ASP A 154 -1.76 13.08 -4.80
CA ASP A 154 -1.90 14.13 -3.79
C ASP A 154 -3.33 14.70 -3.73
N PHE A 155 -4.31 13.80 -3.72
CA PHE A 155 -5.74 14.11 -3.61
C PHE A 155 -6.42 13.32 -2.50
N ASP A 156 -7.59 13.78 -2.06
CA ASP A 156 -8.37 13.18 -0.99
C ASP A 156 -9.75 12.70 -1.45
N PRO A 157 -10.01 11.38 -1.42
CA PRO A 157 -11.33 10.81 -1.70
C PRO A 157 -12.44 11.26 -0.74
N ALA A 158 -12.10 11.80 0.45
CA ALA A 158 -13.08 12.28 1.42
C ALA A 158 -13.54 13.72 1.18
N LEU A 159 -12.96 14.44 0.22
CA LEU A 159 -13.38 15.81 -0.08
C LEU A 159 -14.77 15.85 -0.73
N PRO A 160 -15.57 16.90 -0.45
CA PRO A 160 -16.84 17.12 -1.13
C PRO A 160 -16.68 17.15 -2.65
N LEU A 161 -17.67 16.59 -3.33
CA LEU A 161 -17.71 16.46 -4.78
C LEU A 161 -18.94 17.19 -5.34
N PRO A 162 -18.87 17.77 -6.55
CA PRO A 162 -20.02 18.44 -7.18
C PRO A 162 -21.26 17.54 -7.29
N ASP A 163 -22.44 18.15 -7.24
CA ASP A 163 -23.71 17.41 -7.37
C ASP A 163 -23.87 16.78 -8.75
N ALA A 164 -24.29 15.52 -8.77
CA ALA A 164 -24.48 14.74 -9.99
C ALA A 164 -25.95 14.81 -10.44
N PRO A 165 -26.25 14.68 -11.75
CA PRO A 165 -25.30 14.42 -12.85
C PRO A 165 -24.61 15.70 -13.37
N PHE A 166 -23.38 15.53 -13.87
CA PHE A 166 -22.64 16.59 -14.55
C PHE A 166 -21.79 16.05 -15.72
N VAL A 167 -21.46 16.91 -16.67
CA VAL A 167 -20.43 16.65 -17.68
C VAL A 167 -19.07 17.03 -17.11
N LEU A 168 -18.08 16.14 -17.18
CA LEU A 168 -16.72 16.42 -16.74
C LEU A 168 -15.87 16.88 -17.92
N ILE A 169 -15.29 18.07 -17.81
CA ILE A 169 -14.25 18.58 -18.71
C ILE A 169 -12.91 18.50 -18.00
N VAL A 170 -11.93 17.89 -18.65
CA VAL A 170 -10.56 17.79 -18.13
C VAL A 170 -9.71 18.94 -18.68
N ASP A 171 -9.27 19.82 -17.79
CA ASP A 171 -8.29 20.86 -18.13
C ASP A 171 -6.85 20.28 -18.17
N GLN A 172 -5.94 21.00 -18.83
CA GLN A 172 -4.52 20.70 -18.87
C GLN A 172 -3.69 21.96 -18.65
N THR A 173 -2.43 21.80 -18.30
CA THR A 173 -1.51 22.93 -18.19
C THR A 173 -1.23 23.55 -19.56
N ALA A 174 -1.23 24.88 -19.65
CA ALA A 174 -0.82 25.59 -20.85
C ALA A 174 0.64 25.24 -21.23
N GLY A 175 0.86 25.05 -22.53
CA GLY A 175 2.16 24.65 -23.07
C GLY A 175 2.55 23.20 -22.79
N ASP A 176 1.60 22.34 -22.39
CA ASP A 176 1.79 20.89 -22.36
C ASP A 176 2.12 20.37 -23.77
N ALA A 177 3.20 19.60 -23.87
CA ALA A 177 3.69 19.02 -25.12
C ALA A 177 2.65 18.10 -25.78
N SER A 178 1.84 17.40 -24.97
CA SER A 178 0.80 16.50 -25.46
C SER A 178 -0.36 17.21 -26.16
N LEU A 179 -0.46 18.55 -26.04
CA LEU A 179 -1.46 19.34 -26.75
C LEU A 179 -1.11 19.54 -28.22
N MET A 180 0.13 19.27 -28.65
CA MET A 180 0.57 19.40 -30.04
C MET A 180 0.27 20.77 -30.66
N GLY A 181 0.29 21.83 -29.84
CA GLY A 181 -0.02 23.20 -30.24
C GLY A 181 -1.46 23.65 -29.99
N ALA A 182 -2.36 22.76 -29.53
CA ALA A 182 -3.71 23.15 -29.13
C ALA A 182 -3.65 24.17 -27.97
N GLY A 183 -4.35 25.29 -28.17
CA GLY A 183 -4.42 26.41 -27.23
C GLY A 183 -5.79 26.55 -26.58
N ARG A 184 -5.98 27.65 -25.86
CA ARG A 184 -7.22 27.96 -25.12
C ARG A 184 -8.48 27.91 -26.00
N GLU A 185 -8.39 28.32 -27.26
CA GLU A 185 -9.51 28.23 -28.22
C GLU A 185 -10.07 26.81 -28.35
N ARG A 186 -9.21 25.79 -28.44
CA ARG A 186 -9.64 24.38 -28.56
C ARG A 186 -10.33 23.87 -27.29
N PHE A 187 -9.89 24.36 -26.12
CA PHE A 187 -10.55 24.04 -24.84
C PHE A 187 -11.91 24.72 -24.73
N HIS A 188 -12.05 25.95 -25.23
CA HIS A 188 -13.31 26.68 -25.26
C HIS A 188 -14.30 26.07 -26.26
N GLU A 189 -13.81 25.61 -27.41
CA GLU A 189 -14.60 24.80 -28.35
C GLU A 189 -15.12 23.53 -27.67
N MET A 190 -14.25 22.77 -27.00
CA MET A 190 -14.64 21.58 -26.24
C MET A 190 -15.72 21.89 -25.17
N LEU A 191 -15.61 23.02 -24.47
CA LEU A 191 -16.61 23.48 -23.50
C LEU A 191 -17.94 23.81 -24.18
N ALA A 192 -17.91 24.52 -25.31
CA ALA A 192 -19.11 24.85 -26.07
C ALA A 192 -19.82 23.59 -26.58
N THR A 193 -19.08 22.66 -27.19
CA THR A 193 -19.63 21.39 -27.67
C THR A 193 -20.23 20.57 -26.52
N ALA A 194 -19.56 20.50 -25.36
CA ALA A 194 -20.11 19.83 -24.20
C ALA A 194 -21.44 20.44 -23.73
N ALA A 195 -21.58 21.77 -23.78
CA ALA A 195 -22.83 22.46 -23.45
C ALA A 195 -23.93 22.23 -24.48
N GLU A 196 -23.58 22.13 -25.77
CA GLU A 196 -24.50 21.84 -26.87
C GLU A 196 -25.01 20.39 -26.85
N GLU A 197 -24.12 19.43 -26.62
CA GLU A 197 -24.45 17.99 -26.55
C GLU A 197 -25.23 17.64 -25.27
N HIS A 198 -25.09 18.43 -24.20
CA HIS A 198 -25.74 18.21 -22.90
C HIS A 198 -26.48 19.47 -22.39
N PRO A 199 -27.53 19.92 -23.09
CA PRO A 199 -28.20 21.19 -22.78
C PRO A 199 -28.79 21.20 -21.37
N GLY A 200 -28.44 22.22 -20.60
CA GLY A 200 -28.93 22.46 -19.23
C GLY A 200 -28.29 21.57 -18.15
N MET A 201 -27.34 20.69 -18.51
CA MET A 201 -26.58 19.91 -17.53
C MET A 201 -25.46 20.76 -16.91
N ALA A 202 -25.17 20.54 -15.63
CA ALA A 202 -23.99 21.14 -15.00
C ALA A 202 -22.71 20.61 -15.67
N ILE A 203 -21.74 21.50 -15.85
CA ILE A 203 -20.41 21.21 -16.36
C ILE A 203 -19.41 21.43 -15.24
N VAL A 204 -18.60 20.41 -14.97
CA VAL A 204 -17.52 20.45 -14.00
C VAL A 204 -16.20 20.45 -14.76
N VAL A 205 -15.41 21.50 -14.60
CA VAL A 205 -14.07 21.59 -15.17
C VAL A 205 -13.06 21.20 -14.09
N LYS A 206 -12.36 20.09 -14.28
CA LYS A 206 -11.30 19.65 -13.37
C LYS A 206 -9.97 20.27 -13.77
N SER A 207 -9.44 21.15 -12.92
CA SER A 207 -8.12 21.76 -13.11
C SER A 207 -7.00 20.73 -12.94
N HIS A 208 -5.90 20.92 -13.66
CA HIS A 208 -4.72 20.07 -13.54
C HIS A 208 -4.02 20.28 -12.17
N PRO A 209 -3.49 19.22 -11.51
CA PRO A 209 -2.82 19.35 -10.21
C PRO A 209 -1.68 20.37 -10.18
N GLU A 210 -0.84 20.43 -11.22
CA GLU A 210 0.20 21.47 -11.33
C GLU A 210 -0.35 22.90 -11.42
N THR A 211 -1.57 23.08 -11.96
CA THR A 211 -2.23 24.38 -11.99
C THR A 211 -2.76 24.76 -10.62
N ALA A 212 -3.41 23.81 -9.94
CA ALA A 212 -3.84 23.98 -8.56
C ALA A 212 -2.66 24.31 -7.62
N ALA A 213 -1.49 23.71 -7.84
CA ALA A 213 -0.26 23.97 -7.10
C ALA A 213 0.49 25.25 -7.55
N GLY A 214 -0.02 25.99 -8.53
CA GLY A 214 0.58 27.25 -9.01
C GLY A 214 1.83 27.10 -9.87
N HIS A 215 2.17 25.90 -10.32
CA HIS A 215 3.35 25.64 -11.14
C HIS A 215 3.19 26.12 -12.58
N ARG A 216 2.00 25.92 -13.17
CA ARG A 216 1.68 26.31 -14.56
C ARG A 216 0.20 26.70 -14.70
N PRO A 217 -0.13 27.76 -15.46
CA PRO A 217 -1.54 28.11 -15.69
C PRO A 217 -2.25 27.00 -16.48
N GLY A 218 -3.55 26.83 -16.23
CA GLY A 218 -4.45 25.96 -17.00
C GLY A 218 -5.06 26.68 -18.21
N HIS A 219 -5.94 26.00 -18.95
CA HIS A 219 -6.70 26.63 -20.03
C HIS A 219 -8.04 27.19 -19.58
N PHE A 220 -8.51 26.86 -18.36
CA PHE A 220 -9.67 27.49 -17.74
C PHE A 220 -9.27 28.28 -16.48
N GLY A 221 -10.01 29.36 -16.20
CA GLY A 221 -9.83 30.19 -15.01
C GLY A 221 -11.16 30.77 -14.54
N ALA A 222 -11.18 31.51 -13.43
CA ALA A 222 -12.41 31.99 -12.79
C ALA A 222 -13.38 32.73 -13.73
N GLN A 223 -12.87 33.37 -14.79
CA GLN A 223 -13.65 34.03 -15.84
C GLN A 223 -14.51 33.07 -16.68
N ASP A 224 -14.18 31.78 -16.69
CA ASP A 224 -14.89 30.72 -17.43
C ASP A 224 -16.01 30.09 -16.58
N ALA A 225 -16.10 30.43 -15.29
CA ALA A 225 -17.15 29.94 -14.41
C ALA A 225 -18.49 30.63 -14.69
N SER A 226 -19.58 29.89 -14.53
CA SER A 226 -20.95 30.39 -14.70
C SER A 226 -21.91 29.58 -13.81
N PRO A 227 -23.22 29.91 -13.74
CA PRO A 227 -24.18 29.10 -13.00
C PRO A 227 -24.23 27.62 -13.43
N LEU A 228 -23.83 27.31 -14.66
CA LEU A 228 -23.75 25.93 -15.18
C LEU A 228 -22.33 25.39 -15.26
N VAL A 229 -21.29 26.21 -15.09
CA VAL A 229 -19.88 25.80 -15.22
C VAL A 229 -19.16 26.00 -13.90
N THR A 230 -18.82 24.91 -13.22
CA THR A 230 -18.08 24.92 -11.96
C THR A 230 -16.63 24.49 -12.19
N LEU A 231 -15.69 25.30 -11.71
CA LEU A 231 -14.27 24.94 -11.69
C LEU A 231 -13.96 24.19 -10.41
N VAL A 232 -13.30 23.04 -10.55
CA VAL A 232 -12.80 22.22 -9.44
C VAL A 232 -11.28 22.25 -9.47
N ASP A 233 -10.73 23.19 -8.71
CA ASP A 233 -9.29 23.41 -8.53
C ASP A 233 -8.71 22.74 -7.28
N GLY A 234 -9.57 22.23 -6.39
CA GLY A 234 -9.15 21.46 -5.22
C GLY A 234 -8.53 20.08 -5.55
N PRO A 235 -7.83 19.47 -4.58
CA PRO A 235 -7.21 18.16 -4.71
C PRO A 235 -8.23 17.03 -4.52
N VAL A 236 -9.30 17.06 -5.31
CA VAL A 236 -10.37 16.04 -5.29
C VAL A 236 -9.95 14.79 -6.07
N ASP A 237 -10.48 13.65 -5.66
CA ASP A 237 -10.21 12.37 -6.31
C ASP A 237 -10.79 12.30 -7.74
N PRO A 238 -9.94 12.08 -8.77
CA PRO A 238 -10.41 11.95 -10.15
C PRO A 238 -11.33 10.73 -10.34
N TRP A 239 -11.11 9.63 -9.62
CA TRP A 239 -11.95 8.43 -9.77
C TRP A 239 -13.37 8.66 -9.29
N ALA A 240 -13.54 9.33 -8.15
CA ALA A 240 -14.85 9.70 -7.64
C ALA A 240 -15.58 10.72 -8.54
N LEU A 241 -14.85 11.64 -9.19
CA LEU A 241 -15.45 12.51 -10.22
C LEU A 241 -15.91 11.70 -11.44
N LEU A 242 -15.05 10.81 -11.96
CA LEU A 242 -15.37 9.96 -13.10
C LEU A 242 -16.58 9.05 -12.80
N ALA A 243 -16.68 8.49 -11.61
CA ALA A 243 -17.79 7.64 -11.20
C ALA A 243 -19.15 8.38 -11.15
N ARG A 244 -19.14 9.72 -11.01
CA ARG A 244 -20.35 10.56 -10.93
C ARG A 244 -20.66 11.33 -12.23
N ALA A 245 -19.69 11.41 -13.14
CA ALA A 245 -19.84 12.10 -14.42
C ALA A 245 -20.82 11.36 -15.34
N ALA A 246 -21.62 12.11 -16.09
CA ALA A 246 -22.49 11.59 -17.14
C ALA A 246 -21.74 11.41 -18.47
N ALA A 247 -20.78 12.29 -18.74
CA ALA A 247 -19.89 12.25 -19.89
C ALA A 247 -18.54 12.90 -19.55
N VAL A 248 -17.49 12.55 -20.29
CA VAL A 248 -16.13 13.05 -20.06
C VAL A 248 -15.55 13.59 -21.37
N TYR A 249 -15.03 14.82 -21.30
CA TYR A 249 -14.43 15.55 -22.41
C TYR A 249 -12.97 15.87 -22.09
N THR A 250 -12.09 15.69 -23.06
CA THR A 250 -10.67 16.00 -22.90
C THR A 250 -10.02 16.35 -24.24
N VAL A 251 -8.94 17.12 -24.21
CA VAL A 251 -8.08 17.32 -25.38
C VAL A 251 -7.11 16.15 -25.53
N SER A 252 -6.16 15.99 -24.62
CA SER A 252 -5.18 14.89 -24.68
C SER A 252 -4.67 14.41 -23.32
N SER A 253 -5.38 14.76 -22.23
CA SER A 253 -4.96 14.45 -20.87
C SER A 253 -4.91 12.96 -20.57
N GLY A 254 -3.94 12.52 -19.77
CA GLY A 254 -3.90 11.15 -19.24
C GLY A 254 -5.20 10.73 -18.52
N LEU A 255 -5.94 11.68 -17.94
CA LEU A 255 -7.24 11.41 -17.31
C LEU A 255 -8.30 10.91 -18.30
N GLY A 256 -8.15 11.16 -19.61
CA GLY A 256 -9.01 10.54 -20.61
C GLY A 256 -8.83 9.03 -20.71
N PHE A 257 -7.61 8.52 -20.52
CA PHE A 257 -7.38 7.08 -20.40
C PHE A 257 -7.98 6.53 -19.10
N GLU A 258 -7.83 7.24 -17.99
CA GLU A 258 -8.45 6.86 -16.72
C GLU A 258 -9.99 6.86 -16.81
N ALA A 259 -10.59 7.78 -17.57
CA ALA A 259 -12.02 7.77 -17.87
C ALA A 259 -12.47 6.50 -18.60
N ILE A 260 -11.67 6.00 -19.55
CA ILE A 260 -11.91 4.70 -20.20
C ILE A 260 -11.93 3.59 -19.13
N LEU A 261 -10.95 3.56 -18.22
CA LEU A 261 -10.90 2.56 -17.15
C LEU A 261 -12.12 2.64 -16.24
N ALA A 262 -12.61 3.85 -15.94
CA ALA A 262 -13.82 4.10 -15.17
C ALA A 262 -15.13 3.75 -15.91
N GLY A 263 -15.06 3.38 -17.19
CA GLY A 263 -16.21 2.94 -17.99
C GLY A 263 -16.77 3.96 -18.97
N HIS A 264 -16.17 5.13 -19.08
CA HIS A 264 -16.54 6.14 -20.06
C HIS A 264 -16.02 5.83 -21.46
N LYS A 265 -16.69 6.41 -22.46
CA LYS A 265 -16.16 6.55 -23.82
C LYS A 265 -15.93 8.05 -24.06
N PRO A 266 -14.79 8.61 -23.64
CA PRO A 266 -14.61 10.06 -23.58
C PRO A 266 -14.62 10.69 -24.98
N ARG A 267 -15.13 11.93 -25.06
CA ARG A 267 -15.06 12.79 -26.25
C ARG A 267 -13.69 13.47 -26.29
N VAL A 268 -12.93 13.24 -27.37
CA VAL A 268 -11.52 13.60 -27.46
C VAL A 268 -11.28 14.62 -28.56
N PHE A 269 -10.82 15.82 -28.15
CA PHE A 269 -10.59 16.97 -29.02
C PHE A 269 -9.14 17.09 -29.52
N GLY A 270 -8.24 16.22 -29.06
CA GLY A 270 -6.83 16.18 -29.46
C GLY A 270 -6.41 14.81 -29.98
N THR A 271 -5.12 14.52 -29.88
CA THR A 271 -4.53 13.28 -30.44
C THR A 271 -3.77 12.41 -29.43
N PRO A 272 -4.30 12.17 -28.21
CA PRO A 272 -3.62 11.35 -27.22
C PRO A 272 -3.40 9.91 -27.71
N TRP A 273 -2.47 9.20 -27.08
CA TRP A 273 -2.09 7.84 -27.46
C TRP A 273 -3.26 6.84 -27.45
N TYR A 274 -4.27 7.06 -26.59
CA TYR A 274 -5.42 6.19 -26.40
C TYR A 274 -6.61 6.47 -27.35
N ALA A 275 -6.53 7.53 -28.18
CA ALA A 275 -7.51 7.84 -29.21
C ALA A 275 -7.31 7.01 -30.49
N GLY A 276 -8.37 6.74 -31.25
CA GLY A 276 -8.32 5.99 -32.51
C GLY A 276 -8.40 4.46 -32.38
N TRP A 277 -8.61 3.93 -31.17
CA TRP A 277 -8.66 2.47 -30.92
C TRP A 277 -10.07 1.92 -30.64
N GLY A 278 -11.11 2.73 -30.90
CA GLY A 278 -12.50 2.38 -30.65
C GLY A 278 -12.98 2.55 -29.20
N LEU A 279 -12.13 3.09 -28.32
CA LEU A 279 -12.42 3.32 -26.89
C LEU A 279 -12.87 4.76 -26.58
N THR A 280 -12.90 5.63 -27.58
CA THR A 280 -13.13 7.08 -27.47
C THR A 280 -14.08 7.56 -28.58
N LEU A 281 -14.60 8.77 -28.43
CA LEU A 281 -15.31 9.52 -29.48
C LEU A 281 -14.38 10.64 -29.97
N ASP A 282 -13.65 10.36 -31.05
CA ASP A 282 -12.56 11.21 -31.52
C ASP A 282 -13.04 12.31 -32.46
N GLU A 283 -12.55 13.55 -32.29
CA GLU A 283 -12.71 14.62 -33.29
C GLU A 283 -11.75 14.45 -34.47
N GLU A 284 -10.56 13.92 -34.20
CA GLU A 284 -9.52 13.72 -35.19
C GLU A 284 -9.60 12.32 -35.81
N VAL A 285 -9.16 12.20 -37.06
CA VAL A 285 -9.05 10.92 -37.77
C VAL A 285 -7.64 10.38 -37.66
N PHE A 286 -7.50 9.09 -37.36
CA PHE A 286 -6.20 8.43 -37.18
C PHE A 286 -5.94 7.36 -38.26
N PRO A 287 -5.33 7.68 -39.41
CA PRO A 287 -5.13 6.72 -40.49
C PRO A 287 -4.33 5.47 -40.10
N ARG A 288 -3.41 5.59 -39.13
CA ARG A 288 -2.57 4.47 -38.65
C ARG A 288 -3.20 3.67 -37.50
N ARG A 289 -4.31 4.15 -36.92
CA ARG A 289 -4.99 3.51 -35.79
C ARG A 289 -6.37 3.04 -36.23
N GLY A 290 -6.46 1.74 -36.56
CA GLY A 290 -7.71 1.12 -37.04
C GLY A 290 -8.15 -0.09 -36.23
N ARG A 291 -7.31 -0.59 -35.31
CA ARG A 291 -7.62 -1.75 -34.47
C ARG A 291 -8.61 -1.35 -33.38
N ARG A 292 -9.64 -2.17 -33.16
CA ARG A 292 -10.52 -2.05 -31.99
C ARG A 292 -9.91 -2.81 -30.82
N LEU A 293 -9.67 -2.09 -29.72
CA LEU A 293 -9.10 -2.66 -28.49
C LEU A 293 -10.16 -2.71 -27.39
N THR A 294 -9.99 -3.64 -26.45
CA THR A 294 -10.66 -3.58 -25.15
C THR A 294 -9.87 -2.71 -24.17
N ARG A 295 -10.53 -2.25 -23.11
CA ARG A 295 -9.89 -1.46 -22.04
C ARG A 295 -8.74 -2.21 -21.39
N THR A 296 -8.92 -3.51 -21.17
CA THR A 296 -7.88 -4.41 -20.64
C THR A 296 -6.68 -4.55 -21.59
N GLN A 297 -6.91 -4.63 -22.90
CA GLN A 297 -5.83 -4.68 -23.90
C GLN A 297 -5.03 -3.38 -23.96
N ALA A 298 -5.72 -2.24 -23.95
CA ALA A 298 -5.08 -0.93 -23.90
C ALA A 298 -4.25 -0.77 -22.61
N PHE A 299 -4.79 -1.19 -21.46
CA PHE A 299 -4.06 -1.21 -20.19
C PHE A 299 -2.84 -2.14 -20.21
N ALA A 300 -2.98 -3.36 -20.75
CA ALA A 300 -1.86 -4.30 -20.87
C ALA A 300 -0.70 -3.68 -21.66
N ALA A 301 -0.98 -3.07 -22.81
CA ALA A 301 0.03 -2.41 -23.61
C ALA A 301 0.66 -1.21 -22.87
N ALA A 302 -0.16 -0.28 -22.38
CA ALA A 302 0.30 0.98 -21.83
C ALA A 302 0.93 0.86 -20.43
N MET A 303 0.53 -0.11 -19.62
CA MET A 303 0.96 -0.22 -18.22
C MET A 303 1.86 -1.41 -17.95
N LEU A 304 1.74 -2.53 -18.66
CA LEU A 304 2.52 -3.74 -18.38
C LEU A 304 3.72 -3.90 -19.33
N LEU A 305 3.54 -3.54 -20.61
CA LEU A 305 4.51 -3.87 -21.67
C LEU A 305 5.38 -2.68 -22.09
N TYR A 306 4.81 -1.48 -22.11
CA TYR A 306 5.49 -0.29 -22.64
C TYR A 306 6.43 0.41 -21.63
N PRO A 307 6.04 0.66 -20.37
CA PRO A 307 6.90 1.36 -19.43
C PRO A 307 7.94 0.45 -18.77
N THR A 308 9.07 1.03 -18.39
CA THR A 308 10.04 0.43 -17.47
C THR A 308 9.77 0.93 -16.06
N TRP A 309 9.27 0.04 -15.21
CA TRP A 309 8.95 0.33 -13.81
C TRP A 309 10.13 0.06 -12.89
N TYR A 310 10.19 0.80 -11.77
CA TYR A 310 11.26 0.73 -10.81
C TYR A 310 10.74 0.61 -9.38
N ASP A 311 11.32 -0.34 -8.65
CA ASP A 311 11.07 -0.56 -7.25
C ASP A 311 12.12 0.21 -6.41
N PRO A 312 11.73 1.29 -5.70
CA PRO A 312 12.63 2.02 -4.79
C PRO A 312 13.23 1.20 -3.66
N TYR A 313 12.53 0.16 -3.22
CA TYR A 313 12.87 -0.55 -2.00
C TYR A 313 13.91 -1.64 -2.25
N HIS A 314 13.83 -2.28 -3.42
CA HIS A 314 14.77 -3.32 -3.86
C HIS A 314 15.86 -2.82 -4.80
N ASP A 315 15.78 -1.57 -5.25
CA ASP A 315 16.67 -1.00 -6.26
C ASP A 315 16.74 -1.86 -7.53
N ALA A 316 15.57 -2.23 -8.06
CA ALA A 316 15.44 -3.15 -9.17
C ALA A 316 14.32 -2.72 -10.12
N LEU A 317 14.38 -3.19 -11.37
CA LEU A 317 13.22 -3.10 -12.26
C LEU A 317 12.14 -4.06 -11.78
N CYS A 318 10.88 -3.66 -11.94
CA CYS A 318 9.73 -4.41 -11.46
C CYS A 318 8.56 -4.38 -12.45
N GLY A 319 7.42 -4.98 -12.07
CA GLY A 319 6.16 -4.82 -12.76
C GLY A 319 5.36 -3.63 -12.20
N PRO A 320 4.28 -3.21 -12.90
CA PRO A 320 3.40 -2.17 -12.38
C PRO A 320 2.73 -2.57 -11.07
N GLU A 321 2.55 -3.86 -10.78
CA GLU A 321 1.93 -4.34 -9.55
C GLU A 321 2.70 -3.89 -8.30
N GLN A 322 4.04 -3.96 -8.33
CA GLN A 322 4.87 -3.45 -7.23
C GLN A 322 4.76 -1.93 -7.08
N VAL A 323 4.72 -1.19 -8.21
CA VAL A 323 4.56 0.27 -8.20
C VAL A 323 3.20 0.67 -7.63
N LEU A 324 2.13 -0.02 -8.00
CA LEU A 324 0.78 0.20 -7.47
C LEU A 324 0.75 0.01 -5.95
N SER A 325 1.27 -1.11 -5.44
CA SER A 325 1.35 -1.36 -3.99
C SER A 325 2.21 -0.33 -3.26
N ALA A 326 3.32 0.12 -3.86
CA ALA A 326 4.17 1.17 -3.31
C ALA A 326 3.46 2.52 -3.24
N LEU A 327 2.84 2.94 -4.34
CA LEU A 327 2.11 4.21 -4.42
C LEU A 327 0.87 4.19 -3.53
N GLU A 328 0.15 3.08 -3.43
CA GLU A 328 -0.97 2.91 -2.49
C GLU A 328 -0.53 3.21 -1.05
N ALA A 329 0.59 2.61 -0.60
CA ALA A 329 1.12 2.84 0.74
C ALA A 329 1.55 4.30 0.97
N GLN A 330 2.23 4.91 0.00
CA GLN A 330 2.71 6.29 0.09
C GLN A 330 1.56 7.31 0.02
N ALA A 331 0.62 7.13 -0.91
CA ALA A 331 -0.56 8.00 -1.05
C ALA A 331 -1.45 7.91 0.18
N ARG A 332 -1.68 6.70 0.72
CA ARG A 332 -2.41 6.52 1.99
C ARG A 332 -1.74 7.27 3.13
N ALA A 333 -0.43 7.12 3.29
CA ALA A 333 0.32 7.84 4.32
C ALA A 333 0.17 9.36 4.18
N TRP A 334 0.33 9.89 2.97
CA TRP A 334 0.15 11.31 2.69
C TRP A 334 -1.26 11.81 3.02
N ARG A 335 -2.31 11.13 2.53
CA ARG A 335 -3.73 11.49 2.76
C ARG A 335 -4.06 11.54 4.25
N GLU A 336 -3.58 10.54 4.97
CA GLU A 336 -3.91 10.34 6.36
C GLU A 336 -3.19 11.32 7.30
N ASP A 337 -1.93 11.64 7.00
CA ASP A 337 -1.01 12.32 7.92
C ASP A 337 -0.86 13.81 7.66
N ARG A 338 -1.24 14.33 6.48
CA ARG A 338 -0.92 15.70 6.05
C ARG A 338 -1.42 16.80 7.01
N GLU A 339 -2.54 16.58 7.70
CA GLU A 339 -3.09 17.54 8.68
C GLU A 339 -2.37 17.48 10.04
N GLY A 340 -1.56 16.44 10.26
CA GLY A 340 -0.78 16.24 11.47
C GLY A 340 -1.59 15.70 12.67
N TYR A 341 -0.86 15.47 13.76
CA TYR A 341 -1.37 14.80 14.96
C TYR A 341 -0.93 15.46 16.26
N VAL A 342 -1.79 15.36 17.27
CA VAL A 342 -1.39 15.42 18.68
C VAL A 342 -1.49 14.01 19.26
N ALA A 343 -0.35 13.45 19.65
CA ALA A 343 -0.22 12.06 20.10
C ALA A 343 -0.02 11.95 21.61
N ALA A 344 -0.82 11.11 22.26
CA ALA A 344 -0.84 10.86 23.70
C ALA A 344 -0.59 9.41 24.11
N GLY A 345 -0.12 9.20 25.33
CA GLY A 345 0.19 7.87 25.86
C GLY A 345 1.40 7.22 25.20
N MET A 346 2.23 8.01 24.51
CA MET A 346 3.39 7.53 23.75
C MET A 346 4.65 7.56 24.61
N SER A 347 5.12 6.39 25.05
CA SER A 347 6.37 6.26 25.79
C SER A 347 7.54 6.88 25.02
N GLY A 348 8.49 7.52 25.73
CA GLY A 348 9.55 8.33 25.12
C GLY A 348 10.33 7.64 23.99
N TRP A 349 10.64 6.35 24.13
CA TRP A 349 11.36 5.59 23.09
C TRP A 349 10.54 5.35 21.82
N LYS A 350 9.21 5.28 21.91
CA LYS A 350 8.29 5.08 20.77
C LYS A 350 8.11 6.34 19.93
N ARG A 351 8.39 7.52 20.49
CA ARG A 351 8.16 8.81 19.82
C ARG A 351 8.92 8.91 18.50
N GLY A 352 10.20 8.54 18.47
CA GLY A 352 11.01 8.56 17.24
C GLY A 352 10.47 7.65 16.13
N PRO A 353 10.24 6.35 16.38
CA PRO A 353 9.58 5.46 15.43
C PRO A 353 8.20 5.95 14.98
N LEU A 354 7.36 6.46 15.90
CA LEU A 354 6.05 7.02 15.55
C LEU A 354 6.16 8.23 14.62
N THR A 355 7.18 9.09 14.79
CA THR A 355 7.43 10.20 13.86
C THR A 355 7.74 9.71 12.46
N ARG A 356 8.45 8.60 12.31
CA ARG A 356 8.70 8.02 10.98
C ARG A 356 7.44 7.45 10.35
N PHE A 357 6.60 6.79 11.15
CA PHE A 357 5.35 6.19 10.67
C PHE A 357 4.28 7.20 10.29
N PHE A 358 4.10 8.26 11.09
CA PHE A 358 2.96 9.18 11.00
C PHE A 358 3.35 10.65 10.80
N GLY A 359 4.64 10.96 10.67
CA GLY A 359 5.16 12.33 10.63
C GLY A 359 5.27 12.95 9.24
N ALA A 360 4.46 12.49 8.27
CA ALA A 360 4.37 13.21 6.99
C ALA A 360 3.69 14.59 7.14
N GLY A 361 2.95 14.81 8.23
CA GLY A 361 2.52 16.13 8.70
C GLY A 361 3.08 16.47 10.10
N PRO A 362 2.74 17.65 10.65
CA PRO A 362 3.22 18.08 11.96
C PRO A 362 2.79 17.13 13.08
N MET A 363 3.69 16.75 13.98
CA MET A 363 3.38 15.86 15.09
C MET A 363 3.83 16.42 16.43
N ALA A 364 2.90 16.52 17.38
CA ALA A 364 3.15 16.93 18.75
C ALA A 364 2.90 15.78 19.72
N PHE A 365 3.70 15.68 20.78
CA PHE A 365 3.50 14.72 21.87
C PHE A 365 3.10 15.44 23.15
N ARG A 366 1.94 15.07 23.69
CA ARG A 366 1.36 15.56 24.95
C ARG A 366 0.69 14.39 25.66
N ASP A 367 0.51 14.45 26.97
CA ASP A 367 -0.15 13.39 27.71
C ASP A 367 -1.38 13.94 28.45
N GLY A 368 -2.36 13.06 28.67
CA GLY A 368 -3.60 13.38 29.38
C GLY A 368 -4.45 14.48 28.74
N PRO A 369 -5.23 15.23 29.53
CA PRO A 369 -6.11 16.29 29.04
C PRO A 369 -5.41 17.41 28.24
N ALA A 370 -4.10 17.61 28.46
CA ALA A 370 -3.32 18.59 27.69
C ALA A 370 -3.22 18.22 26.20
N ALA A 371 -3.24 16.93 25.86
CA ALA A 371 -3.26 16.48 24.47
C ALA A 371 -4.57 16.86 23.78
N LEU A 372 -5.70 16.66 24.46
CA LEU A 372 -7.02 17.05 23.97
C LEU A 372 -7.10 18.56 23.76
N ALA A 373 -6.67 19.36 24.73
CA ALA A 373 -6.67 20.81 24.64
C ALA A 373 -5.81 21.33 23.48
N GLU A 374 -4.62 20.73 23.24
CA GLU A 374 -3.78 21.11 22.11
C GLU A 374 -4.37 20.67 20.77
N ALA A 375 -4.99 19.49 20.70
CA ALA A 375 -5.65 19.01 19.48
C ALA A 375 -6.80 19.95 19.08
N GLN A 376 -7.67 20.32 20.04
CA GLN A 376 -8.74 21.29 19.84
C GLN A 376 -8.21 22.66 19.43
N LYS A 377 -7.16 23.16 20.11
CA LYS A 377 -6.54 24.46 19.79
C LYS A 377 -5.93 24.51 18.38
N THR A 378 -5.35 23.42 17.93
CA THR A 378 -4.62 23.36 16.64
C THR A 378 -5.44 22.82 15.49
N GLY A 379 -6.62 22.25 15.74
CA GLY A 379 -7.44 21.53 14.76
C GLY A 379 -6.84 20.20 14.30
N ARG A 380 -5.75 19.73 14.93
CA ARG A 380 -5.07 18.48 14.56
C ARG A 380 -5.80 17.27 15.11
N ARG A 381 -5.63 16.13 14.42
CA ARG A 381 -6.23 14.85 14.84
C ARG A 381 -5.62 14.38 16.16
N LEU A 382 -6.47 13.96 17.09
CA LEU A 382 -6.04 13.39 18.36
C LEU A 382 -5.74 11.89 18.18
N MET A 383 -4.54 11.49 18.58
CA MET A 383 -4.07 10.11 18.51
C MET A 383 -3.64 9.64 19.90
N VAL A 384 -3.92 8.39 20.24
CA VAL A 384 -3.52 7.81 21.53
C VAL A 384 -3.03 6.37 21.35
N TRP A 385 -2.04 5.95 22.14
CA TRP A 385 -1.79 4.52 22.28
C TRP A 385 -3.02 3.86 22.91
N ALA A 386 -3.57 2.81 22.27
CA ALA A 386 -4.93 2.33 22.56
C ALA A 386 -5.17 2.03 24.05
N SER A 387 -4.20 1.39 24.73
CA SER A 387 -4.28 1.07 26.17
C SER A 387 -4.15 2.27 27.12
N LYS A 388 -3.98 3.49 26.58
CA LYS A 388 -3.88 4.75 27.32
C LYS A 388 -5.03 5.70 26.99
N ALA A 389 -6.05 5.26 26.24
CA ALA A 389 -7.19 6.09 25.87
C ALA A 389 -7.86 6.76 27.09
N ASP A 390 -8.09 6.01 28.17
CA ASP A 390 -8.71 6.51 29.41
C ASP A 390 -7.96 7.67 30.06
N SER A 391 -6.65 7.81 29.79
CA SER A 391 -5.84 8.90 30.33
C SER A 391 -6.22 10.27 29.77
N LEU A 392 -6.89 10.33 28.62
CA LEU A 392 -7.34 11.57 27.99
C LEU A 392 -8.51 12.23 28.73
N GLY A 393 -9.24 11.48 29.56
CA GLY A 393 -10.53 11.92 30.10
C GLY A 393 -11.63 11.86 29.04
N ASP A 394 -12.69 12.64 29.25
CA ASP A 394 -13.77 12.78 28.27
C ASP A 394 -13.30 13.58 27.05
N THR A 395 -13.34 12.95 25.87
CA THR A 395 -12.96 13.58 24.60
C THR A 395 -14.10 14.33 23.94
N GLY A 396 -15.34 14.22 24.45
CA GLY A 396 -16.55 14.72 23.78
C GLY A 396 -16.64 14.19 22.35
N ASP A 397 -17.01 15.07 21.43
CA ASP A 397 -17.13 14.76 19.99
C ASP A 397 -15.80 14.74 19.23
N MET A 398 -14.65 14.95 19.90
CA MET A 398 -13.35 14.96 19.23
C MET A 398 -13.03 13.56 18.69
N PRO A 399 -12.82 13.40 17.36
CA PRO A 399 -12.45 12.11 16.79
C PRO A 399 -11.11 11.61 17.36
N LEU A 400 -11.11 10.37 17.86
CA LEU A 400 -9.96 9.75 18.49
C LEU A 400 -9.39 8.62 17.64
N LEU A 401 -8.11 8.71 17.30
CA LEU A 401 -7.35 7.64 16.63
C LEU A 401 -6.61 6.79 17.67
N ARG A 402 -6.96 5.51 17.77
CA ARG A 402 -6.28 4.54 18.63
C ARG A 402 -5.19 3.82 17.85
N VAL A 403 -3.97 3.85 18.37
CA VAL A 403 -2.78 3.22 17.76
C VAL A 403 -2.32 2.03 18.58
N GLU A 404 -1.91 0.98 17.89
CA GLU A 404 -1.34 -0.22 18.49
C GLU A 404 -0.31 -0.86 17.54
N ASP A 405 0.46 -1.84 18.04
CA ASP A 405 1.34 -2.64 17.19
C ASP A 405 0.53 -3.42 16.13
N GLY A 406 1.08 -3.50 14.91
CA GLY A 406 0.53 -4.33 13.84
C GLY A 406 0.83 -5.82 13.98
N PHE A 407 0.29 -6.62 13.06
CA PHE A 407 0.32 -8.08 13.13
C PHE A 407 1.63 -8.70 12.60
N LEU A 408 2.33 -8.03 11.68
CA LEU A 408 3.70 -8.38 11.26
C LEU A 408 4.66 -7.32 11.79
N ARG A 409 5.15 -7.53 13.01
CA ARG A 409 5.75 -6.46 13.81
C ARG A 409 7.27 -6.39 13.70
N SER A 410 7.99 -7.47 14.03
CA SER A 410 9.45 -7.45 14.14
C SER A 410 10.07 -8.85 14.23
N ARG A 411 11.40 -8.96 14.06
CA ARG A 411 12.18 -10.08 14.61
C ARG A 411 12.60 -9.74 16.05
N GLY A 412 12.07 -10.46 17.02
CA GLY A 412 12.22 -10.17 18.44
C GLY A 412 11.03 -9.42 19.06
N LEU A 413 10.94 -9.48 20.39
CA LEU A 413 9.82 -8.97 21.19
C LEU A 413 9.87 -7.43 21.34
N GLY A 414 8.69 -6.83 21.50
CA GLY A 414 8.58 -5.40 21.83
C GLY A 414 9.23 -5.03 23.18
N ALA A 415 9.30 -5.98 24.12
CA ALA A 415 10.01 -5.83 25.38
C ALA A 415 11.53 -5.62 25.22
N ALA A 416 12.11 -6.00 24.07
CA ALA A 416 13.50 -5.74 23.73
C ALA A 416 13.72 -4.35 23.06
N LEU A 417 12.68 -3.50 23.03
CA LEU A 417 12.66 -2.18 22.39
C LEU A 417 12.95 -2.20 20.88
N THR A 418 12.66 -3.30 20.19
CA THR A 418 12.73 -3.38 18.73
C THR A 418 11.63 -2.52 18.11
N ALA A 419 12.04 -1.57 17.27
CA ALA A 419 11.12 -0.67 16.58
C ALA A 419 10.17 -1.47 15.67
N PRO A 420 8.86 -1.12 15.66
CA PRO A 420 7.87 -1.84 14.88
C PRO A 420 8.06 -1.58 13.37
N LEU A 421 7.81 -2.60 12.56
CA LEU A 421 7.68 -2.47 11.09
C LEU A 421 6.23 -2.28 10.66
N SER A 422 5.29 -2.48 11.59
CA SER A 422 3.86 -2.34 11.37
C SER A 422 3.16 -1.72 12.58
N LEU A 423 2.28 -0.76 12.31
CA LEU A 423 1.41 -0.13 13.30
C LEU A 423 -0.01 -0.08 12.74
N VAL A 424 -1.01 -0.19 13.62
CA VAL A 424 -2.41 0.03 13.27
C VAL A 424 -2.88 1.38 13.77
N ARG A 425 -3.90 1.92 13.11
CA ARG A 425 -4.64 3.11 13.52
C ARG A 425 -6.12 2.80 13.35
N ASP A 426 -6.91 3.09 14.37
CA ASP A 426 -8.33 2.77 14.39
C ASP A 426 -9.12 3.98 14.88
N ASP A 427 -10.03 4.45 14.04
CA ASP A 427 -10.86 5.63 14.26
C ASP A 427 -12.26 5.30 14.79
N LEU A 428 -12.57 4.01 15.00
CA LEU A 428 -13.84 3.56 15.55
C LEU A 428 -13.67 2.93 16.94
N GLY A 429 -12.71 2.01 17.06
CA GLY A 429 -12.48 1.21 18.26
C GLY A 429 -11.03 0.73 18.28
N ILE A 430 -10.81 -0.54 18.59
CA ILE A 430 -9.50 -1.20 18.42
C ILE A 430 -9.70 -2.71 18.23
N TYR A 431 -8.88 -3.36 17.41
CA TYR A 431 -9.13 -4.75 16.96
C TYR A 431 -9.34 -5.79 18.07
N TYR A 432 -8.68 -5.63 19.22
CA TYR A 432 -8.75 -6.60 20.32
C TYR A 432 -9.97 -6.40 21.24
N ASP A 433 -10.71 -5.30 21.08
CA ASP A 433 -11.86 -4.95 21.91
C ASP A 433 -13.17 -5.29 21.17
N PRO A 434 -13.86 -6.37 21.53
CA PRO A 434 -15.12 -6.74 20.91
C PRO A 434 -16.33 -5.98 21.50
N THR A 435 -16.16 -5.11 22.50
CA THR A 435 -17.28 -4.40 23.13
C THR A 435 -17.84 -3.30 22.23
N ALA A 436 -17.01 -2.70 21.37
CA ALA A 436 -17.39 -1.67 20.40
C ALA A 436 -16.96 -2.05 18.98
N GLU A 437 -17.58 -1.44 17.96
CA GLU A 437 -17.19 -1.67 16.57
C GLU A 437 -15.78 -1.12 16.31
N SER A 438 -14.93 -1.89 15.63
CA SER A 438 -13.60 -1.44 15.19
C SER A 438 -13.52 -1.21 13.68
N ARG A 439 -12.56 -0.40 13.24
CA ARG A 439 -12.26 -0.23 11.81
C ARG A 439 -11.89 -1.57 11.16
N LEU A 440 -11.20 -2.45 11.89
CA LEU A 440 -10.88 -3.79 11.38
C LEU A 440 -12.16 -4.62 11.15
N GLU A 441 -13.16 -4.58 12.03
CA GLU A 441 -14.42 -5.32 11.82
C GLU A 441 -15.13 -4.88 10.53
N ARG A 442 -15.16 -3.57 10.24
CA ARG A 442 -15.71 -3.07 8.98
C ARG A 442 -14.91 -3.54 7.77
N LEU A 443 -13.58 -3.54 7.86
CA LEU A 443 -12.71 -4.03 6.79
C LEU A 443 -12.87 -5.53 6.54
N ILE A 444 -13.04 -6.33 7.59
CA ILE A 444 -13.31 -7.77 7.47
C ILE A 444 -14.65 -8.00 6.79
N ALA A 445 -15.70 -7.31 7.23
CA ALA A 445 -17.03 -7.43 6.64
C ALA A 445 -17.04 -7.03 5.16
N ALA A 446 -16.38 -5.92 4.80
CA ALA A 446 -16.24 -5.49 3.42
C ALA A 446 -15.42 -6.48 2.57
N SER A 447 -14.41 -7.12 3.18
CA SER A 447 -13.52 -8.05 2.48
C SER A 447 -14.21 -9.35 2.02
N ALA A 448 -15.41 -9.65 2.52
CA ALA A 448 -16.21 -10.77 2.00
C ALA A 448 -16.55 -10.62 0.50
N ARG A 449 -16.47 -9.40 -0.06
CA ARG A 449 -16.71 -9.11 -1.48
C ARG A 449 -15.45 -8.65 -2.22
N LEU A 450 -14.27 -9.10 -1.78
CA LEU A 450 -13.02 -8.70 -2.42
C LEU A 450 -12.99 -9.09 -3.89
N PRO A 451 -12.50 -8.19 -4.76
CA PRO A 451 -12.22 -8.55 -6.13
C PRO A 451 -11.11 -9.59 -6.28
N GLU A 452 -11.09 -10.27 -7.41
CA GLU A 452 -10.17 -11.38 -7.71
C GLU A 452 -8.71 -10.95 -7.61
N GLY A 453 -8.36 -9.74 -8.09
CA GLY A 453 -7.00 -9.22 -8.01
C GLY A 453 -6.51 -9.03 -6.57
N ALA A 454 -7.36 -8.50 -5.70
CA ALA A 454 -7.08 -8.30 -4.28
C ALA A 454 -6.97 -9.64 -3.53
N ARG A 455 -7.83 -10.61 -3.86
CA ARG A 455 -7.74 -11.99 -3.35
C ARG A 455 -6.42 -12.64 -3.74
N ALA A 456 -6.07 -12.60 -5.02
CA ALA A 456 -4.81 -13.16 -5.52
C ALA A 456 -3.58 -12.51 -4.87
N ARG A 457 -3.63 -11.21 -4.55
CA ARG A 457 -2.58 -10.53 -3.76
C ARG A 457 -2.49 -11.10 -2.34
N ALA A 458 -3.63 -11.23 -1.66
CA ALA A 458 -3.69 -11.77 -0.30
C ALA A 458 -3.23 -13.23 -0.23
N ASP A 459 -3.61 -14.08 -1.19
CA ASP A 459 -3.17 -15.48 -1.26
C ASP A 459 -1.65 -15.57 -1.43
N ARG A 460 -1.06 -14.82 -2.36
CA ARG A 460 0.41 -14.77 -2.53
C ARG A 460 1.12 -14.31 -1.27
N LEU A 461 0.56 -13.34 -0.55
CA LEU A 461 1.11 -12.89 0.73
C LEU A 461 1.05 -14.00 1.77
N VAL A 462 -0.11 -14.66 1.95
CA VAL A 462 -0.28 -15.76 2.91
C VAL A 462 0.66 -16.92 2.60
N GLU A 463 0.78 -17.31 1.33
CA GLU A 463 1.74 -18.32 0.88
C GLU A 463 3.19 -17.92 1.19
N GLY A 464 3.55 -16.66 0.92
CA GLY A 464 4.88 -16.12 1.20
C GLY A 464 5.21 -16.15 2.70
N LEU A 465 4.29 -15.68 3.54
CA LEU A 465 4.42 -15.68 5.01
C LEU A 465 4.54 -17.10 5.56
N THR A 466 3.71 -18.02 5.07
CA THR A 466 3.71 -19.42 5.52
C THR A 466 5.00 -20.12 5.12
N ARG A 467 5.43 -19.96 3.85
CA ARG A 467 6.69 -20.54 3.35
C ARG A 467 7.91 -20.01 4.09
N ALA A 468 7.92 -18.72 4.42
CA ALA A 468 8.99 -18.09 5.18
C ALA A 468 8.86 -18.30 6.70
N ARG A 469 7.82 -19.03 7.16
CA ARG A 469 7.49 -19.26 8.57
C ARG A 469 7.46 -17.97 9.41
N LEU A 470 6.93 -16.89 8.84
CA LEU A 470 6.88 -15.59 9.49
C LEU A 470 5.72 -15.50 10.50
N THR A 471 5.97 -14.83 11.62
CA THR A 471 4.99 -14.52 12.69
C THR A 471 5.16 -13.08 13.18
N LYS A 472 4.34 -12.66 14.15
CA LYS A 472 4.48 -11.33 14.77
C LYS A 472 5.89 -11.05 15.30
N TYR A 473 6.55 -12.06 15.89
CA TYR A 473 7.85 -11.89 16.56
C TYR A 473 9.00 -12.72 15.95
N ASN A 474 8.72 -13.69 15.07
CA ASN A 474 9.72 -14.50 14.36
C ASN A 474 10.78 -15.14 15.31
N LEU A 475 10.31 -15.72 16.42
CA LEU A 475 11.14 -16.37 17.43
C LEU A 475 11.55 -17.77 16.96
N ALA A 476 12.81 -18.13 17.19
CA ALA A 476 13.32 -19.48 16.94
C ALA A 476 13.19 -20.35 18.20
N GLY A 477 13.03 -21.65 18.02
CA GLY A 477 12.96 -22.64 19.09
C GLY A 477 12.85 -24.05 18.54
N ASN A 478 13.18 -25.05 19.35
CA ASN A 478 12.99 -26.45 18.97
C ASN A 478 11.58 -26.90 19.35
N VAL A 479 10.96 -27.73 18.52
CA VAL A 479 9.70 -28.40 18.88
C VAL A 479 10.05 -29.63 19.73
N PRO A 480 9.47 -29.80 20.93
CA PRO A 480 9.67 -31.02 21.71
C PRO A 480 9.03 -32.21 21.01
N ASP A 481 9.42 -33.43 21.39
CA ASP A 481 8.77 -34.65 20.89
C ASP A 481 7.29 -34.64 21.29
N LEU A 482 6.41 -34.76 20.28
CA LEU A 482 4.97 -34.72 20.48
C LEU A 482 4.40 -36.14 20.40
N PRO A 483 3.65 -36.61 21.42
CA PRO A 483 2.97 -37.91 21.38
C PRO A 483 2.09 -38.07 20.13
N GLU A 484 1.93 -39.31 19.66
CA GLU A 484 1.00 -39.63 18.58
C GLU A 484 -0.47 -39.42 19.02
N GLY A 485 -1.36 -39.18 18.05
CA GLY A 485 -2.78 -38.95 18.27
C GLY A 485 -3.26 -37.59 17.79
N HIS A 486 -4.49 -37.22 18.18
CA HIS A 486 -5.08 -35.92 17.86
C HIS A 486 -4.47 -34.84 18.76
N ARG A 487 -3.74 -33.90 18.16
CA ARG A 487 -2.93 -32.90 18.88
C ARG A 487 -3.59 -31.53 18.89
N ILE A 488 -3.66 -30.92 20.07
CA ILE A 488 -4.24 -29.60 20.30
C ILE A 488 -3.17 -28.68 20.88
N LEU A 489 -2.88 -27.57 20.19
CA LEU A 489 -2.05 -26.50 20.74
C LEU A 489 -2.89 -25.53 21.56
N VAL A 490 -2.46 -25.27 22.79
CA VAL A 490 -3.02 -24.27 23.69
C VAL A 490 -1.97 -23.19 23.94
N PRO A 491 -2.05 -22.02 23.29
CA PRO A 491 -1.12 -20.93 23.50
C PRO A 491 -1.48 -20.18 24.78
N GLY A 492 -0.56 -20.20 25.75
CA GLY A 492 -0.61 -19.35 26.93
C GLY A 492 -0.53 -17.87 26.56
N GLN A 493 -1.18 -17.05 27.37
CA GLN A 493 -1.31 -15.62 27.17
C GLN A 493 -0.96 -14.86 28.45
N VAL A 494 -0.73 -13.55 28.31
CA VAL A 494 -0.57 -12.64 29.45
C VAL A 494 -1.97 -12.32 29.99
N GLU A 495 -2.30 -12.78 31.20
CA GLU A 495 -3.69 -12.73 31.72
C GLU A 495 -4.22 -11.31 31.97
N ASP A 496 -3.35 -10.32 32.19
CA ASP A 496 -3.73 -8.91 32.34
C ASP A 496 -3.83 -8.14 31.00
N ASP A 497 -3.60 -8.82 29.86
CA ASP A 497 -3.67 -8.21 28.54
C ASP A 497 -5.08 -7.65 28.25
N ALA A 498 -5.13 -6.49 27.59
CA ALA A 498 -6.40 -5.84 27.25
C ALA A 498 -7.29 -6.73 26.37
N SER A 499 -6.71 -7.54 25.49
CA SER A 499 -7.43 -8.51 24.67
C SER A 499 -8.14 -9.58 25.49
N ILE A 500 -7.60 -10.00 26.64
CA ILE A 500 -8.28 -10.93 27.56
C ILE A 500 -9.33 -10.19 28.38
N ARG A 501 -8.96 -9.06 29.00
CA ARG A 501 -9.87 -8.30 29.87
C ARG A 501 -11.15 -7.85 29.16
N LEU A 502 -11.05 -7.52 27.88
CA LEU A 502 -12.19 -7.06 27.07
C LEU A 502 -12.79 -8.17 26.20
N GLY A 503 -11.97 -9.16 25.81
CA GLY A 503 -12.37 -10.19 24.86
C GLY A 503 -12.86 -11.51 25.48
N CYS A 504 -12.67 -11.72 26.78
CA CYS A 504 -13.04 -12.97 27.45
C CYS A 504 -14.28 -12.79 28.34
N GLY A 505 -15.09 -13.84 28.42
CA GLY A 505 -16.23 -13.94 29.34
C GLY A 505 -15.88 -14.75 30.59
N GLY A 506 -16.63 -15.82 30.85
CA GLY A 506 -16.46 -16.66 32.06
C GLY A 506 -15.13 -17.40 32.16
N ILE A 507 -14.41 -17.61 31.04
CA ILE A 507 -13.08 -18.23 31.02
C ILE A 507 -12.09 -17.18 30.51
N ALA A 508 -11.18 -16.74 31.40
CA ALA A 508 -10.25 -15.63 31.14
C ALA A 508 -8.82 -15.89 31.68
N THR A 509 -8.50 -17.13 32.04
CA THR A 509 -7.18 -17.52 32.57
C THR A 509 -6.58 -18.66 31.73
N ASN A 510 -5.26 -18.80 31.75
CA ASN A 510 -4.57 -19.89 31.05
C ASN A 510 -4.97 -21.26 31.62
N LEU A 511 -5.14 -21.34 32.95
CA LEU A 511 -5.65 -22.54 33.59
C LEU A 511 -7.06 -22.88 33.13
N GLY A 512 -7.98 -21.91 33.10
CA GLY A 512 -9.35 -22.13 32.65
C GLY A 512 -9.42 -22.55 31.18
N LEU A 513 -8.56 -22.00 30.32
CA LEU A 513 -8.41 -22.45 28.93
C LEU A 513 -7.98 -23.92 28.86
N LEU A 514 -6.97 -24.33 29.63
CA LEU A 514 -6.49 -25.71 29.67
C LEU A 514 -7.56 -26.67 30.20
N GLU A 515 -8.28 -26.28 31.25
CA GLU A 515 -9.37 -27.06 31.84
C GLU A 515 -10.50 -27.30 30.84
N ALA A 516 -10.96 -26.24 30.19
CA ALA A 516 -12.01 -26.36 29.18
C ALA A 516 -11.54 -27.16 27.96
N THR A 517 -10.28 -27.01 27.55
CA THR A 517 -9.69 -27.79 26.44
C THR A 517 -9.64 -29.27 26.79
N ARG A 518 -9.14 -29.65 27.98
CA ARG A 518 -9.11 -31.04 28.44
C ARG A 518 -10.51 -31.63 28.61
N ALA A 519 -11.43 -30.89 29.22
CA ALA A 519 -12.79 -31.34 29.43
C ALA A 519 -13.51 -31.64 28.11
N ALA A 520 -13.33 -30.79 27.09
CA ALA A 520 -13.92 -31.00 25.77
C ALA A 520 -13.19 -32.05 24.92
N ASN A 521 -11.91 -32.34 25.22
CA ASN A 521 -11.08 -33.27 24.45
C ASN A 521 -10.34 -34.26 25.37
N PRO A 522 -11.04 -35.21 26.03
CA PRO A 522 -10.44 -36.06 27.05
C PRO A 522 -9.25 -36.91 26.58
N HIS A 523 -9.24 -37.32 25.31
CA HIS A 523 -8.25 -38.23 24.73
C HIS A 523 -7.23 -37.54 23.81
N ALA A 524 -7.33 -36.22 23.63
CA ALA A 524 -6.40 -35.48 22.79
C ALA A 524 -5.06 -35.26 23.49
N VAL A 525 -4.00 -35.10 22.70
CA VAL A 525 -2.68 -34.66 23.15
C VAL A 525 -2.69 -33.14 23.26
N ILE A 526 -2.70 -32.60 24.47
CA ILE A 526 -2.71 -31.16 24.73
C ILE A 526 -1.28 -30.66 24.89
N VAL A 527 -0.85 -29.81 23.95
CA VAL A 527 0.44 -29.14 23.96
C VAL A 527 0.23 -27.70 24.45
N TYR A 528 0.65 -27.42 25.68
CA TYR A 528 0.61 -26.07 26.24
C TYR A 528 1.89 -25.32 25.87
N LYS A 529 1.76 -24.18 25.18
CA LYS A 529 2.89 -23.27 24.91
C LYS A 529 2.77 -22.02 25.78
N PRO A 530 3.56 -21.87 26.86
CA PRO A 530 3.50 -20.66 27.68
C PRO A 530 3.88 -19.41 26.87
N HIS A 531 3.34 -18.26 27.24
CA HIS A 531 3.69 -16.99 26.58
C HIS A 531 5.15 -16.61 26.86
N PRO A 532 5.96 -16.12 25.90
CA PRO A 532 7.38 -15.83 26.13
C PRO A 532 7.62 -14.80 27.25
N ASP A 533 6.80 -13.76 27.37
CA ASP A 533 6.92 -12.78 28.48
C ASP A 533 6.57 -13.39 29.86
N VAL A 534 5.75 -14.45 29.88
CA VAL A 534 5.41 -15.19 31.11
C VAL A 534 6.55 -16.15 31.46
N GLU A 535 7.11 -16.85 30.47
CA GLU A 535 8.32 -17.69 30.63
C GLU A 535 9.49 -16.87 31.19
N ALA A 536 9.67 -15.64 30.68
CA ALA A 536 10.70 -14.72 31.16
C ALA A 536 10.40 -14.11 32.55
N GLY A 537 9.26 -14.42 33.17
CA GLY A 537 8.84 -13.89 34.47
C GLY A 537 8.50 -12.40 34.47
N LEU A 538 8.23 -11.81 33.30
CA LEU A 538 7.95 -10.38 33.12
C LEU A 538 6.47 -10.03 33.31
N ARG A 539 5.57 -11.02 33.19
CA ARG A 539 4.11 -10.84 33.15
C ARG A 539 3.36 -11.95 33.89
N ALA A 540 2.11 -11.66 34.26
CA ALA A 540 1.19 -12.61 34.89
C ALA A 540 0.67 -13.65 33.88
N GLY A 541 0.31 -14.83 34.37
CA GLY A 541 -0.22 -15.94 33.56
C GLY A 541 0.55 -17.26 33.68
N ALA A 542 1.55 -17.34 34.55
CA ALA A 542 2.24 -18.61 34.81
C ALA A 542 1.28 -19.60 35.48
N VAL A 543 1.19 -20.82 34.92
CA VAL A 543 0.40 -21.91 35.50
C VAL A 543 1.38 -22.82 36.27
N PRO A 544 1.19 -23.05 37.58
CA PRO A 544 2.02 -23.95 38.36
C PRO A 544 2.05 -25.37 37.79
N ALA A 545 3.19 -26.06 37.90
CA ALA A 545 3.40 -27.38 37.32
C ALA A 545 2.39 -28.42 37.83
N GLU A 546 2.00 -28.34 39.11
CA GLU A 546 0.99 -29.20 39.72
C GLU A 546 -0.41 -29.02 39.12
N GLN A 547 -0.71 -27.84 38.58
CA GLN A 547 -1.98 -27.56 37.91
C GLN A 547 -1.94 -27.97 36.44
N LEU A 548 -0.77 -27.95 35.81
CA LEU A 548 -0.57 -28.45 34.44
C LEU A 548 -0.71 -29.98 34.37
N ALA A 549 -0.30 -30.69 35.42
CA ALA A 549 -0.42 -32.13 35.51
C ALA A 549 -1.87 -32.61 35.28
N GLY A 550 -2.06 -33.53 34.34
CA GLY A 550 -3.36 -34.07 33.94
C GLY A 550 -4.19 -33.15 33.03
N ARG A 551 -3.71 -31.93 32.72
CA ARG A 551 -4.35 -31.00 31.78
C ARG A 551 -3.56 -30.87 30.49
N ALA A 552 -2.25 -30.66 30.58
CA ALA A 552 -1.33 -30.65 29.44
C ALA A 552 -0.47 -31.92 29.42
N ASP A 553 -0.35 -32.54 28.24
CA ASP A 553 0.52 -33.70 28.02
C ASP A 553 1.96 -33.26 27.71
N VAL A 554 2.11 -32.10 27.07
CA VAL A 554 3.41 -31.49 26.74
C VAL A 554 3.38 -30.02 27.10
N VAL A 555 4.42 -29.53 27.79
CA VAL A 555 4.67 -28.10 28.02
C VAL A 555 5.84 -27.68 27.13
N ALA A 556 5.54 -26.93 26.07
CA ALA A 556 6.48 -26.60 25.01
C ALA A 556 7.26 -25.30 25.31
N GLU A 557 8.09 -25.29 26.34
CA GLU A 557 8.85 -24.09 26.71
C GLU A 557 9.87 -23.70 25.64
N ALA A 558 10.01 -22.39 25.38
CA ALA A 558 10.95 -21.85 24.37
C ALA A 558 10.84 -22.49 22.96
N ALA A 559 9.70 -23.10 22.63
CA ALA A 559 9.45 -23.72 21.34
C ALA A 559 9.04 -22.71 20.26
N ASP A 560 9.35 -23.04 18.99
CA ASP A 560 8.90 -22.26 17.83
C ASP A 560 7.38 -22.40 17.67
N PRO A 561 6.61 -21.29 17.80
CA PRO A 561 5.16 -21.33 17.70
C PRO A 561 4.66 -21.75 16.32
N VAL A 562 5.40 -21.46 15.24
CA VAL A 562 5.01 -21.87 13.87
C VAL A 562 5.15 -23.37 13.72
N ALA A 563 6.30 -23.89 14.13
CA ALA A 563 6.56 -25.31 14.03
C ALA A 563 5.58 -26.12 14.89
N LEU A 564 5.16 -25.58 16.05
CA LEU A 564 4.06 -26.14 16.83
C LEU A 564 2.72 -26.12 16.08
N ILE A 565 2.32 -24.98 15.48
CA ILE A 565 1.10 -24.89 14.66
C ILE A 565 1.14 -25.91 13.50
N GLU A 566 2.30 -26.09 12.87
CA GLU A 566 2.50 -27.07 11.80
C GLU A 566 2.43 -28.52 12.31
N ALA A 567 2.71 -28.79 13.58
CA ALA A 567 2.77 -30.13 14.15
C ALA A 567 1.47 -30.60 14.85
N VAL A 568 0.47 -29.72 14.99
CA VAL A 568 -0.83 -30.02 15.63
C VAL A 568 -2.00 -30.06 14.63
N ASP A 569 -3.12 -30.64 15.06
CA ASP A 569 -4.34 -30.76 14.26
C ASP A 569 -5.27 -29.54 14.42
N GLU A 570 -5.32 -28.96 15.63
CA GLU A 570 -6.10 -27.77 15.93
C GLU A 570 -5.48 -26.90 17.03
N VAL A 571 -5.94 -25.66 17.12
CA VAL A 571 -5.52 -24.68 18.13
C VAL A 571 -6.72 -24.25 18.97
N TRP A 572 -6.58 -24.25 20.29
CA TRP A 572 -7.58 -23.77 21.24
C TRP A 572 -7.03 -22.54 21.96
N THR A 573 -7.72 -21.41 21.87
CA THR A 573 -7.21 -20.11 22.33
C THR A 573 -8.29 -19.30 23.03
N LEU A 574 -7.88 -18.36 23.90
CA LEU A 574 -8.77 -17.28 24.33
C LEU A 574 -8.83 -16.23 23.23
N THR A 575 -7.77 -15.42 23.13
CA THR A 575 -7.71 -14.25 22.23
C THR A 575 -6.35 -14.08 21.54
N SER A 576 -5.46 -15.07 21.67
CA SER A 576 -4.08 -15.00 21.15
C SER A 576 -4.04 -14.76 19.65
N LEU A 577 -3.07 -13.96 19.18
CA LEU A 577 -2.83 -13.81 17.75
C LEU A 577 -2.47 -15.15 17.07
N LEU A 578 -1.94 -16.13 17.82
CA LEU A 578 -1.61 -17.45 17.29
C LEU A 578 -2.81 -18.17 16.67
N GLY A 579 -4.04 -17.87 17.11
CA GLY A 579 -5.24 -18.40 16.45
C GLY A 579 -5.40 -17.90 15.02
N PHE A 580 -5.17 -16.61 14.76
CA PHE A 580 -5.15 -16.10 13.37
C PHE A 580 -4.00 -16.70 12.56
N GLU A 581 -2.81 -16.84 13.17
CA GLU A 581 -1.64 -17.45 12.51
C GLU A 581 -1.88 -18.92 12.16
N ALA A 582 -2.70 -19.63 12.93
CA ALA A 582 -3.18 -20.98 12.64
C ALA A 582 -4.20 -21.00 11.48
N LEU A 583 -5.15 -20.06 11.45
CA LEU A 583 -6.13 -19.98 10.36
C LEU A 583 -5.46 -19.81 8.99
N ILE A 584 -4.50 -18.89 8.87
CA ILE A 584 -3.78 -18.67 7.60
C ILE A 584 -2.88 -19.84 7.19
N ARG A 585 -2.61 -20.78 8.12
CA ARG A 585 -1.87 -22.03 7.90
C ARG A 585 -2.80 -23.24 7.73
N GLY A 586 -4.11 -23.02 7.61
CA GLY A 586 -5.10 -24.07 7.39
C GLY A 586 -5.39 -24.94 8.61
N ARG A 587 -5.05 -24.48 9.83
CA ARG A 587 -5.39 -25.19 11.07
C ARG A 587 -6.78 -24.80 11.57
N LYS A 588 -7.50 -25.77 12.14
CA LYS A 588 -8.77 -25.53 12.83
C LYS A 588 -8.49 -24.74 14.10
N VAL A 589 -9.40 -23.81 14.43
CA VAL A 589 -9.25 -22.95 15.61
C VAL A 589 -10.55 -22.91 16.41
N THR A 590 -10.44 -23.19 17.70
CA THR A 590 -11.51 -23.05 18.68
C THR A 590 -11.22 -21.85 19.60
N CYS A 591 -12.18 -20.94 19.72
CA CYS A 591 -12.04 -19.70 20.50
C CYS A 591 -12.95 -19.72 21.73
N LEU A 592 -12.38 -19.50 22.91
CA LEU A 592 -13.13 -19.32 24.16
C LEU A 592 -13.34 -17.84 24.53
N GLY A 593 -12.54 -16.95 23.96
CA GLY A 593 -12.78 -15.51 23.92
C GLY A 593 -13.30 -15.04 22.55
N ALA A 594 -13.33 -13.72 22.35
CA ALA A 594 -13.76 -13.07 21.12
C ALA A 594 -12.63 -12.23 20.48
N PRO A 595 -11.51 -12.84 20.03
CA PRO A 595 -10.49 -12.14 19.26
C PRO A 595 -11.05 -11.58 17.96
N PHE A 596 -10.34 -10.67 17.29
CA PHE A 596 -10.81 -10.02 16.06
C PHE A 596 -11.26 -10.99 14.94
N TYR A 597 -10.70 -12.21 14.91
CA TYR A 597 -10.98 -13.24 13.91
C TYR A 597 -12.09 -14.24 14.31
N ALA A 598 -12.65 -14.14 15.51
CA ALA A 598 -13.79 -14.95 15.96
C ALA A 598 -15.14 -14.35 15.52
N GLY A 599 -16.18 -15.17 15.35
CA GLY A 599 -17.55 -14.75 15.00
C GLY A 599 -17.82 -14.64 13.50
N TRP A 600 -16.81 -14.83 12.65
CA TRP A 600 -16.93 -14.69 11.19
C TRP A 600 -17.24 -16.01 10.47
N GLY A 601 -17.38 -17.12 11.20
CA GLY A 601 -17.60 -18.46 10.63
C GLY A 601 -16.31 -19.22 10.25
N LEU A 602 -15.15 -18.69 10.61
CA LEU A 602 -13.83 -19.32 10.38
C LEU A 602 -13.31 -20.12 11.58
N THR A 603 -13.92 -19.93 12.75
CA THR A 603 -13.53 -20.52 14.03
C THR A 603 -14.72 -21.24 14.65
N ARG A 604 -14.44 -22.22 15.52
CA ARG A 604 -15.43 -22.75 16.45
C ARG A 604 -15.48 -21.85 17.69
N ASP A 605 -16.47 -20.98 17.75
CA ASP A 605 -16.61 -20.01 18.84
C ASP A 605 -17.43 -20.61 19.99
N LEU A 606 -16.76 -20.86 21.12
CA LEU A 606 -17.39 -21.31 22.38
C LEU A 606 -17.67 -20.15 23.34
N GLY A 607 -16.92 -19.06 23.20
CA GLY A 607 -17.17 -17.80 23.89
C GLY A 607 -18.23 -16.94 23.19
N PRO A 608 -18.79 -15.93 23.89
CA PRO A 608 -19.72 -14.99 23.28
C PRO A 608 -18.99 -14.11 22.24
N VAL A 609 -19.49 -14.10 21.00
CA VAL A 609 -18.97 -13.25 19.92
C VAL A 609 -19.95 -12.11 19.60
N PRO A 610 -19.48 -10.95 19.12
CA PRO A 610 -20.36 -9.84 18.78
C PRO A 610 -21.36 -10.21 17.67
N ARG A 611 -22.66 -9.97 17.92
CA ARG A 611 -23.74 -10.22 16.95
C ARG A 611 -23.56 -9.48 15.61
N ARG A 612 -22.82 -8.36 15.61
CA ARG A 612 -22.52 -7.57 14.40
C ARG A 612 -21.53 -8.26 13.44
N ARG A 613 -20.85 -9.34 13.84
CA ARG A 613 -19.95 -10.12 12.97
C ARG A 613 -20.75 -11.12 12.13
N TRP A 614 -21.63 -10.62 11.27
CA TRP A 614 -22.54 -11.45 10.47
C TRP A 614 -21.98 -11.80 9.09
N ALA A 615 -21.00 -11.06 8.58
CA ALA A 615 -20.35 -11.39 7.31
C ALA A 615 -19.62 -12.74 7.40
N ARG A 616 -19.37 -13.36 6.24
CA ARG A 616 -18.72 -14.67 6.12
C ARG A 616 -17.52 -14.60 5.18
N PRO A 617 -16.44 -13.88 5.57
CA PRO A 617 -15.19 -13.91 4.83
C PRO A 617 -14.57 -15.32 4.87
N ASP A 618 -13.86 -15.70 3.81
CA ASP A 618 -12.92 -16.82 3.89
C ASP A 618 -11.57 -16.34 4.47
N VAL A 619 -10.63 -17.27 4.61
CA VAL A 619 -9.29 -16.97 5.16
C VAL A 619 -8.55 -15.93 4.33
N THR A 620 -8.65 -15.97 3.00
CA THR A 620 -8.06 -14.99 2.09
C THR A 620 -8.60 -13.58 2.35
N ALA A 621 -9.92 -13.45 2.46
CA ALA A 621 -10.57 -12.17 2.76
C ALA A 621 -10.21 -11.65 4.16
N LEU A 622 -10.16 -12.53 5.16
CA LEU A 622 -9.69 -12.18 6.49
C LEU A 622 -8.24 -11.69 6.45
N ALA A 623 -7.35 -12.41 5.76
CA ALA A 623 -5.93 -12.06 5.65
C ALA A 623 -5.74 -10.71 4.94
N HIS A 624 -6.50 -10.41 3.89
CA HIS A 624 -6.50 -9.09 3.26
C HIS A 624 -6.85 -7.97 4.25
N ALA A 625 -7.97 -8.10 4.97
CA ALA A 625 -8.39 -7.07 5.93
C ALA A 625 -7.32 -6.85 7.02
N VAL A 626 -6.77 -7.96 7.54
CA VAL A 626 -5.87 -7.96 8.70
C VAL A 626 -4.45 -7.54 8.35
N LEU A 627 -3.92 -7.96 7.20
CA LEU A 627 -2.50 -7.77 6.84
C LEU A 627 -2.27 -6.73 5.74
N ILE A 628 -3.27 -6.37 4.94
CA ILE A 628 -3.10 -5.41 3.84
C ILE A 628 -3.83 -4.11 4.15
N ALA A 629 -5.14 -4.19 4.43
CA ALA A 629 -5.97 -2.99 4.52
C ALA A 629 -5.85 -2.26 5.86
N TYR A 630 -5.83 -2.99 6.98
CA TYR A 630 -5.88 -2.36 8.30
C TYR A 630 -4.54 -1.73 8.73
N PRO A 631 -3.40 -2.44 8.73
CA PRO A 631 -2.14 -1.90 9.24
C PRO A 631 -1.44 -0.97 8.23
N ARG A 632 -0.55 -0.14 8.76
CA ARG A 632 0.46 0.58 7.98
C ARG A 632 1.82 -0.06 8.18
N TYR A 633 2.63 0.00 7.15
CA TYR A 633 3.97 -0.57 7.11
C TYR A 633 5.00 0.48 6.73
N HIS A 634 6.19 0.34 7.27
CA HIS A 634 7.29 1.28 7.05
C HIS A 634 8.60 0.52 6.87
N ASP A 635 9.31 0.82 5.78
CA ASP A 635 10.59 0.17 5.49
C ASP A 635 11.71 0.85 6.30
N PRO A 636 12.42 0.12 7.17
CA PRO A 636 13.52 0.69 7.94
C PRO A 636 14.76 0.97 7.10
N VAL A 637 14.82 0.47 5.85
CA VAL A 637 15.96 0.67 4.94
C VAL A 637 15.80 1.98 4.17
N THR A 638 14.67 2.19 3.51
CA THR A 638 14.41 3.43 2.75
C THR A 638 13.84 4.57 3.60
N ASP A 639 13.41 4.28 4.84
CA ASP A 639 12.74 5.23 5.75
C ASP A 639 11.46 5.83 5.13
N THR A 640 10.66 4.98 4.47
CA THR A 640 9.42 5.39 3.79
C THR A 640 8.25 4.42 4.05
N PRO A 641 6.99 4.88 3.91
CA PRO A 641 5.82 4.01 3.86
C PRO A 641 6.00 2.96 2.76
N CYS A 642 5.55 1.73 3.02
CA CYS A 642 5.77 0.62 2.10
C CYS A 642 4.60 -0.38 2.15
N PRO A 643 4.50 -1.30 1.17
CA PRO A 643 3.53 -2.38 1.21
C PRO A 643 3.98 -3.53 2.13
N VAL A 644 3.03 -4.36 2.58
CA VAL A 644 3.29 -5.47 3.51
C VAL A 644 4.24 -6.52 2.94
N GLU A 645 4.19 -6.73 1.62
CA GLU A 645 5.05 -7.68 0.90
C GLU A 645 6.53 -7.36 1.14
N LEU A 646 6.90 -6.08 1.10
CA LEU A 646 8.26 -5.65 1.41
C LEU A 646 8.64 -5.97 2.85
N VAL A 647 7.75 -5.73 3.82
CA VAL A 647 8.03 -6.05 5.23
C VAL A 647 8.20 -7.55 5.43
N ALA A 648 7.42 -8.38 4.73
CA ALA A 648 7.62 -9.83 4.73
C ALA A 648 9.01 -10.21 4.19
N ASP A 649 9.43 -9.63 3.05
CA ASP A 649 10.75 -9.86 2.46
C ASP A 649 11.88 -9.41 3.39
N ARG A 650 11.76 -8.24 4.03
CA ARG A 650 12.72 -7.72 5.01
C ARG A 650 12.84 -8.66 6.22
N LEU A 651 11.72 -9.10 6.79
CA LEU A 651 11.70 -10.01 7.93
C LEU A 651 12.30 -11.38 7.59
N ALA A 652 11.97 -11.92 6.41
CA ALA A 652 12.55 -13.16 5.91
C ALA A 652 14.07 -13.05 5.72
N ALA A 653 14.54 -11.91 5.19
CA ALA A 653 15.96 -11.61 5.01
C ALA A 653 16.70 -11.24 6.31
N GLY A 654 16.03 -11.23 7.46
CA GLY A 654 16.66 -10.90 8.75
C GLY A 654 16.88 -9.40 8.99
N VAL A 655 16.31 -8.53 8.15
CA VAL A 655 16.44 -7.08 8.30
C VAL A 655 15.62 -6.61 9.50
N THR A 656 16.29 -5.94 10.43
CA THR A 656 15.65 -5.34 11.62
C THR A 656 15.73 -3.82 11.57
N ALA A 657 14.70 -3.14 12.07
CA ALA A 657 14.75 -1.69 12.24
C ALA A 657 15.91 -1.28 13.17
N SER A 658 16.68 -0.27 12.75
CA SER A 658 17.82 0.19 13.55
C SER A 658 17.35 0.82 14.86
N THR A 659 17.68 0.18 15.98
CA THR A 659 17.53 0.78 17.31
C THR A 659 18.73 1.69 17.58
N GLY A 660 18.50 2.97 17.87
CA GLY A 660 19.56 3.92 18.23
C GLY A 660 20.39 3.44 19.43
N ALA A 661 21.64 3.88 19.54
CA ALA A 661 22.58 3.41 20.57
C ALA A 661 22.03 3.57 22.01
N ARG A 662 21.29 4.65 22.29
CA ARG A 662 20.63 4.89 23.58
C ARG A 662 19.52 3.88 23.89
N THR A 663 18.72 3.50 22.89
CA THR A 663 17.65 2.50 23.04
C THR A 663 18.23 1.10 23.26
N ARG A 664 19.36 0.76 22.62
CA ARG A 664 20.07 -0.49 22.89
C ARG A 664 20.58 -0.58 24.33
N LEU A 665 21.18 0.50 24.84
CA LEU A 665 21.61 0.56 26.24
C LEU A 665 20.44 0.44 27.22
N MET A 666 19.30 1.07 26.91
CA MET A 666 18.07 0.92 27.72
C MET A 666 17.51 -0.50 27.68
N ALA A 667 17.47 -1.15 26.52
CA ALA A 667 17.03 -2.54 26.38
C ALA A 667 17.94 -3.49 27.17
N GLN A 668 19.27 -3.30 27.09
CA GLN A 668 20.25 -4.04 27.87
C GLN A 668 20.07 -3.82 29.38
N ALA A 669 19.84 -2.58 29.81
CA ALA A 669 19.58 -2.26 31.22
C ALA A 669 18.24 -2.84 31.72
N GLN A 670 17.18 -2.88 30.90
CA GLN A 670 15.91 -3.52 31.23
C GLN A 670 16.07 -5.04 31.36
N GLY A 671 16.79 -5.69 30.45
CA GLY A 671 17.12 -7.12 30.54
C GLY A 671 17.95 -7.46 31.78
N LEU A 672 18.93 -6.63 32.13
CA LEU A 672 19.77 -6.82 33.31
C LEU A 672 19.02 -6.59 34.64
N THR A 673 18.12 -5.61 34.70
CA THR A 673 17.33 -5.33 35.91
C THR A 673 16.21 -6.36 36.12
N ALA A 674 15.60 -6.88 35.05
CA ALA A 674 14.67 -8.00 35.11
C ALA A 674 15.35 -9.28 35.64
N GLY A 675 16.57 -9.58 35.19
CA GLY A 675 17.35 -10.75 35.62
C GLY A 675 17.91 -10.67 37.05
N ARG A 676 18.22 -9.47 37.57
CA ARG A 676 18.87 -9.31 38.90
C ARG A 676 17.94 -8.91 40.05
N PHE A 677 16.78 -8.29 39.78
CA PHE A 677 15.91 -7.73 40.83
C PHE A 677 14.43 -8.18 40.78
N GLY A 678 14.08 -9.14 39.90
CA GLY A 678 12.72 -9.68 39.77
C GLY A 678 12.04 -10.17 41.08
N PRO A 679 12.78 -10.66 42.10
CA PRO A 679 12.17 -10.98 43.41
C PRO A 679 11.92 -9.75 44.30
N TRP A 680 12.72 -8.68 44.19
CA TRP A 680 12.66 -7.53 45.10
C TRP A 680 11.53 -6.54 44.77
N TRP A 681 11.07 -6.49 43.53
CA TRP A 681 9.96 -5.62 43.12
C TRP A 681 8.57 -6.13 43.53
N ARG A 682 8.45 -7.37 44.05
CA ARG A 682 7.16 -7.96 44.50
C ARG A 682 6.68 -7.51 45.88
N VAL A 683 7.50 -6.79 46.67
CA VAL A 683 7.17 -6.48 48.08
C VAL A 683 6.57 -5.07 48.29
N ARG A 684 6.55 -4.19 47.28
CA ARG A 684 6.10 -2.78 47.47
C ARG A 684 4.82 -2.35 46.76
N ARG A 685 4.00 -3.28 46.25
CA ARG A 685 2.65 -3.01 45.75
C ARG A 685 1.65 -4.05 46.26
N ARG A 686 1.47 -4.10 47.58
CA ARG A 686 0.19 -4.50 48.17
C ARG A 686 -0.65 -3.26 48.41
#